data_AF-A0A6N2LPM9-F1
#
_entry.id   AF-A0A6N2LPM9-F1
#
_cell.length_a   1.000
_cell.length_b   1.000
_cell.length_c   1.000
_cell.angle_alpha   90.00
_cell.angle_beta   90.00
_cell.angle_gamma   90.00
#
_symmetry.space_group_name_H-M   'P 1'
#
loop_
_entity.id
_entity.type
_entity.pdbx_description
1 polymer ?
#
loop_
_entity_poly.entity_id
_entity_poly.type
_entity_poly.pdbx_seq_one_letter_code
_entity_poly.pdbx_strand_id
1 'polypeptide(L)'
;MFKRNLAKFNHAMGFQRSCCWQKVRPDSDLSTKERAPNETVSEDANYSSWMVDHPSALTSFDQMMKDAKGKKIVVFLDYDGTLSPIVNNPDRAFMSDEMRAAVKEVAKYFPTAIISGRSRDKVKGFVQLNNIYYAGSHGMDIMAPPRPVRSSDGNYLTVSLDRKGNDVVFQPAQNFLPAIQKISKELEEAIMKIRGARVENNRFCVSVHFRQVREEDYGTLEEKVKSILKHYPDFRLDWGKKVMEIRPSIEWDKGNALEYLLDTLGLGNCTDVLPVYIGDDRTDEDAFKVIQKRGQGYPIVVTSIPKDTKASYSLYDPSEVLTFLSRLARWRKSSSSSRSLSQILKGFLKKGHQEVSELKNCKALSQHPNMFKRNLWKFNQAMVFQRSSCWRKVRPICDHSTIERAPNSSHHVTIEKDANYSSWMVDHPSALTSFDQMMKDAKGKKIAVFLDYDGTLSPIVDDPESRCHMRAAVKEVAKYFPTAIISGRSRDKGNDVVFQPAQKFLPAIQKITKELKEAIMKIPGARVEDNIFCVSVHFRQAREEDYGTLEEKVKSILEHYPDLRFVCGKKVMEIRPSIEWNKGNALEYLLDTLGLGNCTYALPVYIGDDKTDEDAFKVIQKRGQGYPIVVTSIPKDTKASYSLYDPSEVLTFLSRLARWRKTQNLHENGYYSQYLSFVRHVQLACWYMAVPTSEQKINLPLRGPS
;
A
#
# COMPACT_ATOMS: atom_id res chain seq x y z
N MET A 1 65.91 10.37 -28.87
CA MET A 1 67.17 11.15 -29.00
C MET A 1 66.84 12.63 -28.92
N PHE A 2 67.51 13.33 -27.99
CA PHE A 2 67.89 14.75 -28.03
C PHE A 2 66.83 15.81 -28.40
N LYS A 3 66.31 16.53 -27.40
CA LYS A 3 66.84 17.81 -26.85
C LYS A 3 66.90 18.95 -27.88
N ARG A 4 66.07 19.98 -27.69
CA ARG A 4 66.46 21.34 -27.25
C ARG A 4 65.24 22.27 -27.35
N ASN A 5 64.71 22.90 -26.30
CA ASN A 5 65.23 23.90 -25.35
C ASN A 5 65.52 25.30 -25.91
N LEU A 6 64.92 26.26 -25.19
CA LEU A 6 65.33 27.65 -24.89
C LEU A 6 65.18 28.72 -25.97
N ALA A 7 64.48 29.80 -25.65
CA ALA A 7 65.01 30.99 -24.95
C ALA A 7 63.89 32.06 -24.80
N LYS A 8 63.56 32.52 -23.58
CA LYS A 8 64.04 33.77 -22.91
C LYS A 8 63.30 35.03 -23.41
N PHE A 9 62.96 36.06 -22.62
CA PHE A 9 62.98 36.41 -21.20
C PHE A 9 62.55 37.91 -21.20
N ASN A 10 61.70 38.38 -20.29
CA ASN A 10 61.91 39.64 -19.54
C ASN A 10 60.77 39.94 -18.54
N HIS A 11 61.18 39.90 -17.27
CA HIS A 11 60.84 40.72 -16.08
C HIS A 11 60.23 42.13 -16.35
N ALA A 12 59.55 42.86 -15.44
CA ALA A 12 59.29 42.80 -13.99
C ALA A 12 58.19 43.82 -13.61
N MET A 13 57.70 43.73 -12.36
CA MET A 13 57.06 44.75 -11.50
C MET A 13 55.52 44.78 -11.39
N GLY A 14 55.02 44.29 -10.24
CA GLY A 14 54.37 45.18 -9.26
C GLY A 14 52.84 45.36 -9.28
N PHE A 15 52.20 44.72 -8.30
CA PHE A 15 51.07 45.23 -7.48
C PHE A 15 49.60 45.26 -8.01
N GLN A 16 48.79 44.50 -7.28
CA GLN A 16 47.46 44.78 -6.69
C GLN A 16 46.20 45.06 -7.53
N ARG A 17 45.23 44.16 -7.26
CA ARG A 17 43.81 44.35 -6.89
C ARG A 17 42.76 44.79 -7.94
N SER A 18 41.70 43.98 -7.91
CA SER A 18 40.26 44.28 -7.98
C SER A 18 39.60 44.61 -9.33
N CYS A 19 38.54 43.84 -9.59
CA CYS A 19 37.29 44.19 -10.25
C CYS A 19 37.31 45.33 -11.28
N CYS A 20 36.95 45.03 -12.53
CA CYS A 20 35.56 45.13 -12.99
C CYS A 20 35.47 44.73 -14.47
N TRP A 21 34.28 44.28 -14.82
CA TRP A 21 33.80 43.89 -16.14
C TRP A 21 33.90 45.01 -17.17
N GLN A 22 34.12 44.68 -18.45
CA GLN A 22 33.15 45.03 -19.49
C GLN A 22 33.35 44.29 -20.82
N LYS A 23 32.19 44.02 -21.42
CA LYS A 23 31.88 43.26 -22.64
C LYS A 23 32.26 44.02 -23.90
N VAL A 24 32.54 43.28 -24.97
CA VAL A 24 32.23 43.69 -26.35
C VAL A 24 31.64 42.48 -27.10
N ARG A 25 30.37 42.62 -27.53
CA ARG A 25 29.68 41.88 -28.62
C ARG A 25 29.96 42.62 -29.96
N PRO A 26 29.44 42.24 -31.14
CA PRO A 26 28.71 41.04 -31.61
C PRO A 26 29.28 40.51 -32.96
N ASP A 27 28.70 39.43 -33.50
CA ASP A 27 28.15 39.32 -34.88
C ASP A 27 27.94 37.83 -35.25
N SER A 28 26.68 37.43 -35.49
CA SER A 28 26.06 37.15 -36.81
C SER A 28 26.68 35.89 -37.46
N ASP A 29 25.96 34.91 -38.00
CA ASP A 29 24.66 34.92 -38.65
C ASP A 29 24.21 33.46 -38.93
N LEU A 30 22.91 33.29 -39.23
CA LEU A 30 22.32 32.25 -40.11
C LEU A 30 22.39 30.74 -39.74
N SER A 31 21.24 30.17 -39.36
CA SER A 31 20.32 29.52 -40.33
C SER A 31 19.34 28.55 -39.65
N THR A 32 18.15 28.54 -40.23
CA THR A 32 16.90 27.90 -39.85
C THR A 32 16.93 26.37 -39.89
N LYS A 33 16.49 25.74 -38.79
CA LYS A 33 15.74 24.48 -38.82
C LYS A 33 14.63 24.55 -37.78
N GLU A 34 13.41 24.75 -38.27
CA GLU A 34 12.18 24.58 -37.49
C GLU A 34 12.13 23.15 -36.93
N ARG A 35 12.08 23.04 -35.60
CA ARG A 35 11.51 21.89 -34.88
C ARG A 35 10.67 22.43 -33.74
N ALA A 36 9.48 21.85 -33.64
CA ALA A 36 8.31 22.28 -32.87
C ALA A 36 8.59 22.68 -31.40
N PRO A 37 7.71 23.50 -30.78
CA PRO A 37 7.91 23.96 -29.41
C PRO A 37 7.75 22.80 -28.42
N ASN A 38 8.80 22.52 -27.65
CA ASN A 38 8.71 21.66 -26.47
C ASN A 38 7.90 22.38 -25.39
N GLU A 39 6.65 21.98 -25.24
CA GLU A 39 5.80 22.32 -24.11
C GLU A 39 6.42 21.75 -22.82
N THR A 40 6.63 22.62 -21.84
CA THR A 40 6.99 22.25 -20.46
C THR A 40 5.80 21.57 -19.79
N VAL A 41 5.73 20.25 -19.95
CA VAL A 41 4.76 19.37 -19.30
C VAL A 41 5.09 19.25 -17.81
N SER A 42 4.16 19.65 -16.93
CA SER A 42 4.30 19.52 -15.47
C SER A 42 4.54 18.06 -15.06
N GLU A 43 5.21 17.78 -13.93
CA GLU A 43 5.44 16.39 -13.46
C GLU A 43 4.12 15.60 -13.23
N ASP A 44 2.99 16.30 -13.05
CA ASP A 44 1.64 15.70 -13.09
C ASP A 44 1.19 15.29 -14.46
N ALA A 45 1.45 16.16 -15.41
CA ALA A 45 1.17 15.83 -16.79
C ALA A 45 2.15 14.74 -17.24
N ASN A 46 3.34 14.59 -16.64
CA ASN A 46 4.22 13.45 -16.89
C ASN A 46 3.67 12.14 -16.29
N TYR A 47 3.21 12.11 -15.03
CA TYR A 47 2.57 10.90 -14.46
C TYR A 47 1.24 10.58 -15.15
N SER A 48 0.42 11.59 -15.44
CA SER A 48 -0.85 11.43 -16.14
C SER A 48 -0.65 11.02 -17.60
N SER A 49 0.36 11.57 -18.28
CA SER A 49 0.76 11.15 -19.64
C SER A 49 1.31 9.72 -19.61
N TRP A 50 2.12 9.37 -18.61
CA TRP A 50 2.63 8.01 -18.45
C TRP A 50 1.50 7.02 -18.18
N MET A 51 0.46 7.40 -17.42
CA MET A 51 -0.74 6.61 -17.23
C MET A 51 -1.60 6.45 -18.50
N VAL A 52 -1.39 7.26 -19.54
CA VAL A 52 -2.01 7.01 -20.85
C VAL A 52 -1.41 5.76 -21.48
N ASP A 53 -0.09 5.61 -21.41
CA ASP A 53 0.64 4.46 -21.94
C ASP A 53 0.55 3.23 -21.02
N HIS A 54 0.42 3.46 -19.71
CA HIS A 54 0.36 2.43 -18.68
C HIS A 54 -0.82 2.64 -17.72
N PRO A 55 -2.07 2.50 -18.19
CA PRO A 55 -3.26 2.81 -17.40
C PRO A 55 -3.38 1.93 -16.15
N SER A 56 -4.08 2.45 -15.13
CA SER A 56 -4.34 1.69 -13.91
C SER A 56 -5.09 0.39 -14.22
N ALA A 57 -4.55 -0.74 -13.75
CA ALA A 57 -5.19 -2.04 -13.88
C ALA A 57 -6.49 -2.15 -13.07
N LEU A 58 -6.68 -1.32 -12.03
CA LEU A 58 -7.92 -1.25 -11.26
C LEU A 58 -9.03 -0.54 -12.04
N THR A 59 -8.71 0.60 -12.65
CA THR A 59 -9.65 1.36 -13.49
C THR A 59 -9.98 0.58 -14.76
N SER A 60 -8.98 -0.08 -15.36
CA SER A 60 -9.14 -0.87 -16.58
C SER A 60 -9.72 -2.28 -16.34
N PHE A 61 -9.93 -2.66 -15.07
CA PHE A 61 -10.22 -4.04 -14.69
C PHE A 61 -11.41 -4.66 -15.43
N ASP A 62 -12.53 -3.93 -15.54
CA ASP A 62 -13.74 -4.49 -16.16
C ASP A 62 -13.54 -4.76 -17.66
N GLN A 63 -12.81 -3.89 -18.35
CA GLN A 63 -12.44 -4.07 -19.75
C GLN A 63 -11.46 -5.24 -19.91
N MET A 64 -10.40 -5.28 -19.09
CA MET A 64 -9.45 -6.41 -19.07
C MET A 64 -10.18 -7.75 -18.86
N MET A 65 -11.11 -7.82 -17.90
CA MET A 65 -11.83 -9.06 -17.61
C MET A 65 -12.88 -9.42 -18.67
N LYS A 66 -13.40 -8.43 -19.40
CA LYS A 66 -14.26 -8.66 -20.56
C LYS A 66 -13.48 -9.36 -21.67
N ASP A 67 -12.25 -8.91 -21.94
CA ASP A 67 -11.37 -9.47 -22.98
C ASP A 67 -10.75 -10.82 -22.55
N ALA A 68 -10.60 -11.03 -21.24
CA ALA A 68 -10.17 -12.30 -20.67
C ALA A 68 -11.26 -13.39 -20.68
N LYS A 69 -12.51 -13.05 -21.03
CA LYS A 69 -13.64 -13.99 -21.00
C LYS A 69 -13.42 -15.13 -22.01
N GLY A 70 -13.41 -16.36 -21.50
CA GLY A 70 -13.19 -17.57 -22.31
C GLY A 70 -11.72 -18.00 -22.39
N LYS A 71 -10.79 -17.14 -21.99
CA LYS A 71 -9.36 -17.45 -21.92
C LYS A 71 -8.99 -18.13 -20.60
N LYS A 72 -7.89 -18.89 -20.62
CA LYS A 72 -7.26 -19.51 -19.45
C LYS A 72 -6.30 -18.52 -18.80
N ILE A 73 -6.65 -18.01 -17.62
CA ILE A 73 -5.81 -17.06 -16.89
C ILE A 73 -4.82 -17.81 -16.00
N VAL A 74 -3.56 -17.38 -16.03
CA VAL A 74 -2.47 -17.83 -15.13
C VAL A 74 -1.91 -16.60 -14.43
N VAL A 75 -1.69 -16.67 -13.12
CA VAL A 75 -1.26 -15.53 -12.31
C VAL A 75 0.17 -15.73 -11.82
N PHE A 76 1.03 -14.77 -12.11
CA PHE A 76 2.42 -14.72 -11.67
C PHE A 76 2.61 -13.47 -10.82
N LEU A 77 3.25 -13.63 -9.67
CA LEU A 77 3.39 -12.57 -8.69
C LEU A 77 4.85 -12.49 -8.25
N ASP A 78 5.44 -11.31 -8.36
CA ASP A 78 6.64 -11.00 -7.59
C ASP A 78 6.31 -10.86 -6.08
N TYR A 79 7.32 -10.90 -5.21
CA TYR A 79 7.13 -10.83 -3.77
C TYR A 79 7.45 -9.46 -3.17
N ASP A 80 8.70 -9.01 -3.23
CA ASP A 80 9.19 -7.80 -2.53
C ASP A 80 8.81 -6.54 -3.30
N GLY A 81 8.09 -5.61 -2.69
CA GLY A 81 7.55 -4.44 -3.40
C GLY A 81 6.24 -4.69 -4.14
N THR A 82 5.83 -5.97 -4.26
CA THR A 82 4.59 -6.39 -4.91
C THR A 82 3.56 -6.94 -3.93
N LEU A 83 3.86 -8.07 -3.27
CA LEU A 83 2.97 -8.72 -2.28
C LEU A 83 3.31 -8.29 -0.85
N SER A 84 4.54 -7.88 -0.61
CA SER A 84 5.02 -7.30 0.64
C SER A 84 5.62 -5.92 0.36
N PRO A 85 5.44 -4.92 1.24
CA PRO A 85 6.12 -3.63 1.07
C PRO A 85 7.65 -3.78 1.10
N ILE A 86 8.36 -2.88 0.40
CA ILE A 86 9.82 -2.81 0.50
C ILE A 86 10.21 -2.37 1.92
N VAL A 87 10.95 -3.23 2.64
CA VAL A 87 11.40 -2.99 4.02
C VAL A 87 12.93 -2.85 4.10
N ASN A 88 13.42 -2.34 5.24
CA ASN A 88 14.87 -2.19 5.47
C ASN A 88 15.56 -3.51 5.84
N ASN A 89 14.88 -4.38 6.58
CA ASN A 89 15.37 -5.71 6.89
C ASN A 89 14.67 -6.73 5.98
N PRO A 90 15.38 -7.36 5.03
CA PRO A 90 14.81 -8.39 4.16
C PRO A 90 14.16 -9.54 4.92
N ASP A 91 14.60 -9.88 6.13
CA ASP A 91 14.00 -10.95 6.94
C ASP A 91 12.61 -10.59 7.49
N ARG A 92 12.19 -9.33 7.35
CA ARG A 92 10.92 -8.82 7.85
C ARG A 92 9.96 -8.37 6.75
N ALA A 93 10.23 -8.74 5.50
CA ALA A 93 9.33 -8.47 4.38
C ALA A 93 8.14 -9.43 4.42
N PHE A 94 7.33 -9.38 5.48
CA PHE A 94 6.14 -10.22 5.60
C PHE A 94 5.02 -9.67 4.70
N MET A 95 4.27 -10.56 4.07
CA MET A 95 2.98 -10.22 3.48
C MET A 95 1.90 -10.21 4.58
N SER A 96 0.89 -9.34 4.46
CA SER A 96 -0.22 -9.32 5.42
C SER A 96 -1.13 -10.54 5.27
N ASP A 97 -1.91 -10.90 6.30
CA ASP A 97 -2.85 -12.01 6.17
C ASP A 97 -3.97 -11.72 5.17
N GLU A 98 -4.35 -10.46 4.94
CA GLU A 98 -5.29 -10.12 3.87
C GLU A 98 -4.70 -10.37 2.49
N MET A 99 -3.42 -10.02 2.27
CA MET A 99 -2.72 -10.35 1.03
C MET A 99 -2.60 -11.85 0.87
N ARG A 100 -2.22 -12.57 1.93
CA ARG A 100 -2.12 -14.04 1.93
C ARG A 100 -3.48 -14.67 1.60
N ALA A 101 -4.56 -14.15 2.19
CA ALA A 101 -5.92 -14.59 1.91
C ALA A 101 -6.34 -14.29 0.48
N ALA A 102 -5.99 -13.12 -0.07
CA ALA A 102 -6.27 -12.76 -1.45
C ALA A 102 -5.53 -13.68 -2.44
N VAL A 103 -4.23 -13.92 -2.25
CA VAL A 103 -3.45 -14.86 -3.07
C VAL A 103 -4.02 -16.27 -2.95
N LYS A 104 -4.38 -16.70 -1.73
CA LYS A 104 -5.03 -18.01 -1.48
C LYS A 104 -6.35 -18.13 -2.22
N GLU A 105 -7.19 -17.10 -2.21
CA GLU A 105 -8.46 -17.09 -2.95
C GLU A 105 -8.23 -17.10 -4.47
N VAL A 106 -7.29 -16.32 -5.00
CA VAL A 106 -6.93 -16.36 -6.43
C VAL A 106 -6.46 -17.76 -6.83
N ALA A 107 -5.59 -18.38 -6.02
CA ALA A 107 -5.05 -19.72 -6.25
C ALA A 107 -6.09 -20.85 -6.21
N LYS A 108 -7.32 -20.60 -5.72
CA LYS A 108 -8.43 -21.57 -5.85
C LYS A 108 -8.99 -21.64 -7.26
N TYR A 109 -8.86 -20.56 -8.03
CA TYR A 109 -9.50 -20.43 -9.34
C TYR A 109 -8.51 -20.43 -10.50
N PHE A 110 -7.28 -19.96 -10.26
CA PHE A 110 -6.26 -19.78 -11.26
C PHE A 110 -4.97 -20.50 -10.82
N PRO A 111 -4.21 -21.12 -11.74
CA PRO A 111 -2.84 -21.50 -11.44
C PRO A 111 -2.05 -20.24 -11.07
N THR A 112 -1.42 -20.26 -9.90
CA THR A 112 -0.71 -19.12 -9.33
C THR A 112 0.73 -19.50 -9.02
N ALA A 113 1.68 -18.65 -9.39
CA ALA A 113 3.10 -18.80 -9.10
C ALA A 113 3.66 -17.52 -8.46
N ILE A 114 4.55 -17.70 -7.48
CA ILE A 114 5.36 -16.61 -6.94
C ILE A 114 6.78 -16.72 -7.51
N ILE A 115 7.28 -15.65 -8.12
CA ILE A 115 8.63 -15.57 -8.68
C ILE A 115 9.41 -14.49 -7.94
N SER A 116 10.45 -14.86 -7.20
CA SER A 116 11.17 -13.95 -6.31
C SER A 116 12.69 -14.09 -6.44
N GLY A 117 13.43 -13.01 -6.16
CA GLY A 117 14.88 -13.04 -5.98
C GLY A 117 15.33 -13.81 -4.74
N ARG A 118 14.45 -13.93 -3.73
CA ARG A 118 14.72 -14.66 -2.48
C ARG A 118 14.86 -16.15 -2.72
N SER A 119 15.57 -16.85 -1.82
CA SER A 119 15.52 -18.32 -1.84
C SER A 119 14.09 -18.83 -1.76
N ARG A 120 13.83 -19.94 -2.46
CA ARG A 120 12.51 -20.56 -2.55
C ARG A 120 11.94 -20.88 -1.16
N ASP A 121 12.77 -21.43 -0.28
CA ASP A 121 12.35 -21.83 1.06
C ASP A 121 12.00 -20.61 1.92
N LYS A 122 12.71 -19.49 1.76
CA LYS A 122 12.42 -18.23 2.46
C LYS A 122 11.12 -17.60 2.00
N VAL A 123 10.91 -17.45 0.68
CA VAL A 123 9.65 -16.90 0.16
C VAL A 123 8.47 -17.82 0.47
N LYS A 124 8.64 -19.15 0.42
CA LYS A 124 7.63 -20.11 0.86
C LYS A 124 7.33 -19.97 2.35
N GLY A 125 8.35 -19.75 3.19
CA GLY A 125 8.21 -19.49 4.63
C GLY A 125 7.44 -18.20 4.94
N PHE A 126 7.57 -17.18 4.09
CA PHE A 126 6.77 -15.96 4.21
C PHE A 126 5.33 -16.15 3.74
N VAL A 127 5.12 -16.82 2.61
CA VAL A 127 3.80 -16.93 1.95
C VAL A 127 2.92 -18.02 2.55
N GLN A 128 3.51 -19.14 2.98
CA GLN A 128 2.84 -20.23 3.69
C GLN A 128 1.59 -20.79 2.99
N LEU A 129 1.58 -20.80 1.66
CA LEU A 129 0.54 -21.43 0.85
C LEU A 129 1.09 -22.69 0.17
N ASN A 130 0.33 -23.78 0.24
CA ASN A 130 0.77 -25.08 -0.27
C ASN A 130 0.19 -25.42 -1.66
N ASN A 131 -0.67 -24.57 -2.22
CA ASN A 131 -1.39 -24.80 -3.47
C ASN A 131 -0.94 -23.87 -4.61
N ILE A 132 0.28 -23.33 -4.52
CA ILE A 132 0.87 -22.45 -5.53
C ILE A 132 2.28 -22.92 -5.90
N TYR A 133 2.77 -22.45 -7.04
CA TYR A 133 4.17 -22.66 -7.46
C TYR A 133 5.07 -21.62 -6.79
N TYR A 134 6.29 -22.04 -6.46
CA TYR A 134 7.33 -21.14 -5.97
C TYR A 134 8.56 -21.21 -6.86
N ALA A 135 9.02 -20.06 -7.31
CA ALA A 135 10.23 -19.87 -8.08
C ALA A 135 11.13 -18.89 -7.32
N GLY A 136 12.09 -19.43 -6.57
CA GLY A 136 13.07 -18.65 -5.83
C GLY A 136 14.34 -18.37 -6.63
N SER A 137 15.22 -17.56 -6.06
CA SER A 137 16.54 -17.24 -6.61
C SER A 137 16.44 -16.69 -8.04
N HIS A 138 15.54 -15.72 -8.26
CA HIS A 138 15.19 -15.17 -9.58
C HIS A 138 14.68 -16.23 -10.57
N GLY A 139 14.06 -17.29 -10.04
CA GLY A 139 13.50 -18.40 -10.84
C GLY A 139 14.46 -19.55 -11.12
N MET A 140 15.64 -19.59 -10.49
CA MET A 140 16.58 -20.72 -10.59
C MET A 140 16.26 -21.88 -9.63
N ASP A 141 15.26 -21.75 -8.76
CA ASP A 141 14.76 -22.83 -7.90
C ASP A 141 13.23 -22.88 -7.94
N ILE A 142 12.68 -23.69 -8.85
CA ILE A 142 11.24 -23.80 -9.09
C ILE A 142 10.71 -25.10 -8.49
N MET A 143 9.59 -25.01 -7.79
CA MET A 143 8.90 -26.16 -7.20
C MET A 143 7.40 -26.05 -7.45
N ALA A 144 6.82 -27.15 -7.92
CA ALA A 144 5.38 -27.32 -8.08
C ALA A 144 4.69 -27.58 -6.73
N PRO A 145 3.38 -27.25 -6.59
CA PRO A 145 2.63 -27.63 -5.41
C PRO A 145 2.49 -29.15 -5.32
N PRO A 146 2.56 -29.73 -4.10
CA PRO A 146 2.53 -31.20 -3.89
C PRO A 146 1.19 -31.86 -4.23
N ARG A 147 0.12 -31.09 -4.46
CA ARG A 147 -1.17 -31.60 -4.93
C ARG A 147 -1.54 -30.93 -6.26
N PRO A 148 -2.14 -31.67 -7.21
CA PRO A 148 -2.60 -31.09 -8.47
C PRO A 148 -3.57 -29.95 -8.19
N VAL A 149 -3.35 -28.80 -8.83
CA VAL A 149 -4.27 -27.66 -8.74
C VAL A 149 -5.48 -27.99 -9.61
N ARG A 150 -6.58 -28.43 -8.98
CA ARG A 150 -7.86 -28.63 -9.69
C ARG A 150 -8.44 -27.27 -10.08
N SER A 151 -8.26 -26.87 -11.33
CA SER A 151 -9.07 -25.78 -11.89
C SER A 151 -10.54 -26.23 -11.99
N SER A 152 -11.45 -25.26 -11.93
CA SER A 152 -12.90 -25.45 -12.05
C SER A 152 -13.34 -26.18 -13.32
N ASP A 153 -12.48 -26.19 -14.35
CA ASP A 153 -12.76 -26.73 -15.68
C ASP A 153 -12.21 -28.16 -15.89
N GLY A 154 -11.74 -28.84 -14.82
CA GLY A 154 -11.52 -30.30 -14.79
C GLY A 154 -10.32 -30.87 -15.56
N ASN A 155 -9.61 -30.09 -16.39
CA ASN A 155 -8.64 -30.61 -17.37
C ASN A 155 -7.15 -30.36 -17.07
N TYR A 156 -6.75 -29.98 -15.85
CA TYR A 156 -5.34 -29.76 -15.54
C TYR A 156 -4.78 -30.92 -14.71
N LEU A 157 -4.10 -31.83 -15.38
CA LEU A 157 -3.22 -32.80 -14.75
C LEU A 157 -1.85 -32.14 -14.56
N THR A 158 -1.57 -31.70 -13.33
CA THR A 158 -0.20 -31.41 -12.93
C THR A 158 0.49 -32.73 -12.64
N VAL A 159 1.64 -33.00 -13.26
CA VAL A 159 2.53 -34.08 -12.83
C VAL A 159 3.22 -33.61 -11.55
N SER A 160 2.59 -33.86 -10.40
CA SER A 160 3.06 -33.41 -9.08
C SER A 160 4.11 -34.32 -8.46
N LEU A 161 4.48 -35.43 -9.11
CA LEU A 161 5.37 -36.45 -8.55
C LEU A 161 6.24 -37.00 -9.67
N ASP A 162 7.55 -37.17 -9.42
CA ASP A 162 8.38 -38.04 -10.28
C ASP A 162 7.84 -39.49 -10.22
N ARG A 163 8.37 -40.40 -11.06
CA ARG A 163 7.96 -41.83 -11.05
C ARG A 163 8.16 -42.52 -9.69
N LYS A 164 8.79 -41.85 -8.71
CA LYS A 164 9.12 -42.34 -7.36
C LYS A 164 8.36 -41.62 -6.24
N GLY A 165 7.48 -40.65 -6.54
CA GLY A 165 6.71 -39.94 -5.53
C GLY A 165 7.40 -38.73 -4.87
N ASN A 166 8.47 -38.19 -5.47
CA ASN A 166 9.17 -37.01 -4.95
C ASN A 166 8.72 -35.70 -5.60
N ASP A 167 8.90 -34.60 -4.87
CA ASP A 167 8.67 -33.23 -5.35
C ASP A 167 9.49 -32.96 -6.62
N VAL A 168 8.82 -32.57 -7.71
CA VAL A 168 9.49 -32.15 -8.95
C VAL A 168 10.05 -30.74 -8.74
N VAL A 169 11.37 -30.68 -8.55
CA VAL A 169 12.14 -29.44 -8.40
C VAL A 169 12.94 -29.20 -9.68
N PHE A 170 12.90 -27.98 -10.20
CA PHE A 170 13.68 -27.56 -11.36
C PHE A 170 14.72 -26.53 -10.96
N GLN A 171 16.00 -26.86 -11.19
CA GLN A 171 17.16 -26.08 -10.77
C GLN A 171 18.20 -26.01 -11.89
N PRO A 172 18.07 -25.07 -12.85
CA PRO A 172 18.98 -24.99 -14.00
C PRO A 172 20.42 -24.65 -13.60
N ALA A 173 20.61 -24.06 -12.41
CA ALA A 173 21.91 -23.68 -11.88
C ALA A 173 22.51 -24.68 -10.87
N GLN A 174 22.00 -25.92 -10.78
CA GLN A 174 22.39 -26.89 -9.74
C GLN A 174 23.91 -27.10 -9.62
N ASN A 175 24.62 -27.14 -10.75
CA ASN A 175 26.07 -27.35 -10.80
C ASN A 175 26.88 -26.22 -10.14
N PHE A 176 26.29 -25.04 -9.94
CA PHE A 176 26.95 -23.89 -9.32
C PHE A 176 26.86 -23.88 -7.79
N LEU A 177 26.03 -24.74 -7.18
CA LEU A 177 25.83 -24.75 -5.72
C LEU A 177 27.13 -24.87 -4.90
N PRO A 178 28.09 -25.74 -5.25
CA PRO A 178 29.36 -25.83 -4.50
C PRO A 178 30.15 -24.51 -4.55
N ALA A 179 30.20 -23.87 -5.72
CA ALA A 179 30.89 -22.59 -5.89
C ALA A 179 30.17 -21.47 -5.11
N ILE A 180 28.83 -21.43 -5.12
CA ILE A 180 28.03 -20.46 -4.35
C ILE A 180 28.29 -20.59 -2.85
N GLN A 181 28.31 -21.81 -2.32
CA GLN A 181 28.61 -22.06 -0.91
C GLN A 181 30.00 -21.54 -0.54
N LYS A 182 30.98 -21.78 -1.42
CA LYS A 182 32.36 -21.29 -1.24
C LYS A 182 32.43 -19.76 -1.28
N ILE A 183 31.80 -19.13 -2.27
CA ILE A 183 31.71 -17.66 -2.39
C ILE A 183 31.05 -17.05 -1.16
N SER A 184 29.92 -17.60 -0.69
CA SER A 184 29.21 -17.10 0.50
C SER A 184 30.12 -17.08 1.72
N LYS A 185 30.85 -18.19 1.95
CA LYS A 185 31.79 -18.30 3.07
C LYS A 185 32.96 -17.33 2.95
N GLU A 186 33.57 -17.22 1.77
CA GLU A 186 34.67 -16.28 1.53
C GLU A 186 34.22 -14.82 1.73
N LEU A 187 33.01 -14.48 1.30
CA LEU A 187 32.43 -13.14 1.51
C LEU A 187 32.17 -12.87 2.99
N GLU A 188 31.55 -13.81 3.70
CA GLU A 188 31.28 -13.69 5.14
C GLU A 188 32.57 -13.41 5.91
N GLU A 189 33.64 -14.16 5.64
CA GLU A 189 34.96 -13.96 6.24
C GLU A 189 35.58 -12.62 5.85
N ALA A 190 35.50 -12.24 4.57
CA ALA A 190 36.15 -11.03 4.06
C ALA A 190 35.51 -9.73 4.57
N ILE A 191 34.20 -9.74 4.81
CA ILE A 191 33.42 -8.55 5.19
C ILE A 191 33.03 -8.53 6.67
N MET A 192 33.37 -9.57 7.45
CA MET A 192 33.06 -9.68 8.89
C MET A 192 33.45 -8.44 9.71
N LYS A 193 34.54 -7.76 9.34
CA LYS A 193 35.03 -6.55 10.02
C LYS A 193 34.30 -5.27 9.62
N ILE A 194 33.48 -5.30 8.57
CA ILE A 194 32.74 -4.15 8.05
C ILE A 194 31.39 -4.09 8.76
N ARG A 195 31.27 -3.16 9.71
CA ARG A 195 30.06 -3.03 10.53
C ARG A 195 28.85 -2.70 9.66
N GLY A 196 27.81 -3.52 9.76
CA GLY A 196 26.55 -3.34 9.03
C GLY A 196 26.50 -4.04 7.66
N ALA A 197 27.60 -4.66 7.22
CA ALA A 197 27.60 -5.50 6.03
C ALA A 197 27.03 -6.87 6.39
N ARG A 198 26.19 -7.45 5.53
CA ARG A 198 25.62 -8.78 5.74
C ARG A 198 25.63 -9.56 4.45
N VAL A 199 26.06 -10.82 4.51
CA VAL A 199 25.89 -11.78 3.42
C VAL A 199 24.59 -12.54 3.65
N GLU A 200 23.80 -12.69 2.60
CA GLU A 200 22.60 -13.51 2.57
C GLU A 200 22.74 -14.54 1.45
N ASN A 201 22.66 -15.82 1.82
CA ASN A 201 22.68 -16.91 0.86
C ASN A 201 21.25 -17.23 0.39
N ASN A 202 20.94 -16.84 -0.84
CA ASN A 202 19.67 -17.09 -1.51
C ASN A 202 19.69 -18.38 -2.35
N ARG A 203 20.52 -19.37 -2.00
CA ARG A 203 20.73 -20.67 -2.66
C ARG A 203 21.44 -20.60 -4.01
N PHE A 204 20.82 -19.96 -5.01
CA PHE A 204 21.43 -19.72 -6.34
C PHE A 204 21.86 -18.27 -6.56
N CYS A 205 21.84 -17.46 -5.50
CA CYS A 205 22.26 -16.07 -5.50
C CYS A 205 22.89 -15.77 -4.13
N VAL A 206 23.96 -14.98 -4.08
CA VAL A 206 24.52 -14.45 -2.83
C VAL A 206 24.34 -12.94 -2.82
N SER A 207 23.66 -12.43 -1.81
CA SER A 207 23.35 -11.00 -1.68
C SER A 207 24.21 -10.40 -0.58
N VAL A 208 25.00 -9.38 -0.90
CA VAL A 208 25.77 -8.59 0.06
C VAL A 208 25.01 -7.29 0.33
N HIS A 209 24.36 -7.22 1.49
CA HIS A 209 23.62 -6.05 1.94
C HIS A 209 24.57 -5.04 2.57
N PHE A 210 24.48 -3.79 2.11
CA PHE A 210 25.33 -2.70 2.59
C PHE A 210 24.54 -1.46 3.00
N ARG A 211 23.23 -1.62 3.21
CA ARG A 211 22.36 -0.53 3.66
C ARG A 211 22.76 0.04 5.02
N GLN A 212 23.22 -0.81 5.93
CA GLN A 212 23.65 -0.44 7.29
C GLN A 212 25.16 -0.18 7.40
N VAL A 213 25.89 -0.35 6.30
CA VAL A 213 27.32 -0.06 6.23
C VAL A 213 27.54 1.45 6.21
N ARG A 214 28.57 1.90 6.92
CA ARG A 214 28.98 3.31 6.90
C ARG A 214 29.47 3.69 5.51
N GLU A 215 29.16 4.89 5.05
CA GLU A 215 29.46 5.28 3.66
C GLU A 215 30.97 5.25 3.36
N GLU A 216 31.81 5.56 4.35
CA GLU A 216 33.28 5.45 4.29
C GLU A 216 33.78 4.03 3.97
N ASP A 217 33.02 3.00 4.35
CA ASP A 217 33.39 1.60 4.16
C ASP A 217 32.86 1.01 2.85
N TYR A 218 32.08 1.75 2.04
CA TYR A 218 31.48 1.23 0.80
C TYR A 218 32.52 0.84 -0.24
N GLY A 219 33.53 1.68 -0.46
CA GLY A 219 34.61 1.37 -1.41
C GLY A 219 35.37 0.10 -1.01
N THR A 220 35.76 0.01 0.27
CA THR A 220 36.42 -1.15 0.84
C THR A 220 35.57 -2.43 0.70
N LEU A 221 34.26 -2.33 0.93
CA LEU A 221 33.35 -3.46 0.77
C LEU A 221 33.27 -3.91 -0.70
N GLU A 222 33.07 -2.98 -1.62
CA GLU A 222 32.97 -3.26 -3.05
C GLU A 222 34.26 -3.89 -3.59
N GLU A 223 35.43 -3.38 -3.19
CA GLU A 223 36.72 -3.93 -3.57
C GLU A 223 36.90 -5.38 -3.08
N LYS A 224 36.49 -5.67 -1.84
CA LYS A 224 36.52 -7.04 -1.30
C LYS A 224 35.61 -7.99 -2.07
N VAL A 225 34.38 -7.56 -2.39
CA VAL A 225 33.45 -8.36 -3.19
C VAL A 225 34.03 -8.62 -4.59
N LYS A 226 34.54 -7.58 -5.26
CA LYS A 226 35.16 -7.72 -6.58
C LYS A 226 36.41 -8.58 -6.56
N SER A 227 37.24 -8.52 -5.52
CA SER A 227 38.47 -9.32 -5.44
C SER A 227 38.17 -10.82 -5.31
N ILE A 228 37.13 -11.18 -4.55
CA ILE A 228 36.65 -12.57 -4.46
C ILE A 228 36.15 -13.02 -5.83
N LEU A 229 35.29 -12.23 -6.48
CA LEU A 229 34.69 -12.58 -7.78
C LEU A 229 35.70 -12.76 -8.92
N LYS A 230 36.90 -12.16 -8.85
CA LYS A 230 37.96 -12.41 -9.84
C LYS A 230 38.36 -13.88 -9.91
N HIS A 231 38.16 -14.67 -8.86
CA HIS A 231 38.43 -16.10 -8.82
C HIS A 231 37.27 -16.96 -9.34
N TYR A 232 36.13 -16.34 -9.69
CA TYR A 232 34.89 -17.01 -10.07
C TYR A 232 34.33 -16.42 -11.38
N PRO A 233 34.94 -16.69 -12.54
CA PRO A 233 34.56 -16.08 -13.82
C PRO A 233 33.14 -16.45 -14.29
N ASP A 234 32.62 -17.58 -13.84
CA ASP A 234 31.26 -18.03 -14.15
C ASP A 234 30.19 -17.33 -13.30
N PHE A 235 30.55 -16.28 -12.55
CA PHE A 235 29.63 -15.47 -11.75
C PHE A 235 29.69 -14.00 -12.16
N ARG A 236 28.55 -13.34 -12.09
CA ARG A 236 28.40 -11.91 -12.34
C ARG A 236 27.95 -11.16 -11.08
N LEU A 237 28.30 -9.88 -11.04
CA LEU A 237 27.89 -8.94 -10.01
C LEU A 237 26.82 -8.00 -10.55
N ASP A 238 25.62 -8.11 -10.02
CA ASP A 238 24.51 -7.21 -10.27
C ASP A 238 24.30 -6.25 -9.10
N TRP A 239 23.75 -5.06 -9.37
CA TRP A 239 23.53 -4.02 -8.37
C TRP A 239 22.04 -3.79 -8.13
N GLY A 240 21.64 -3.87 -6.87
CA GLY A 240 20.30 -3.54 -6.40
C GLY A 240 20.27 -2.33 -5.45
N LYS A 241 19.10 -2.04 -4.86
CA LYS A 241 18.91 -0.94 -3.90
C LYS A 241 19.64 -1.21 -2.58
N LYS A 242 20.91 -0.80 -2.50
CA LYS A 242 21.83 -1.02 -1.35
C LYS A 242 22.15 -2.51 -1.10
N VAL A 243 22.21 -3.28 -2.19
CA VAL A 243 22.59 -4.69 -2.20
C VAL A 243 23.42 -4.99 -3.46
N MET A 244 24.46 -5.82 -3.31
CA MET A 244 25.26 -6.39 -4.40
C MET A 244 24.87 -7.86 -4.54
N GLU A 245 24.47 -8.29 -5.73
CA GLU A 245 23.97 -9.65 -5.95
C GLU A 245 24.90 -10.43 -6.87
N ILE A 246 25.30 -11.60 -6.40
CA ILE A 246 26.25 -12.47 -7.07
C ILE A 246 25.49 -13.67 -7.59
N ARG A 247 25.48 -13.83 -8.92
CA ARG A 247 24.66 -14.82 -9.60
C ARG A 247 25.49 -15.62 -10.60
N PRO A 248 25.19 -16.91 -10.83
CA PRO A 248 25.76 -17.66 -11.94
C PRO A 248 25.52 -16.94 -13.27
N SER A 249 26.54 -16.92 -14.12
CA SER A 249 26.50 -16.36 -15.48
C SER A 249 25.80 -17.32 -16.46
N ILE A 250 24.54 -17.65 -16.16
CA ILE A 250 23.65 -18.39 -17.05
C ILE A 250 22.62 -17.47 -17.68
N GLU A 251 22.16 -17.84 -18.87
CA GLU A 251 21.03 -17.21 -19.58
C GLU A 251 19.70 -17.65 -18.93
N TRP A 252 19.44 -17.12 -17.73
CA TRP A 252 18.20 -17.38 -17.00
C TRP A 252 17.77 -16.15 -16.20
N ASP A 253 16.48 -15.84 -16.26
CA ASP A 253 15.82 -14.71 -15.60
C ASP A 253 14.36 -15.04 -15.22
N LYS A 254 13.63 -14.06 -14.67
CA LYS A 254 12.21 -14.22 -14.29
C LYS A 254 11.31 -14.49 -15.51
N GLY A 255 11.69 -14.03 -16.71
CA GLY A 255 10.99 -14.32 -17.96
C GLY A 255 11.12 -15.79 -18.37
N ASN A 256 12.34 -16.35 -18.31
CA ASN A 256 12.58 -17.78 -18.54
C ASN A 256 11.79 -18.64 -17.54
N ALA A 257 11.75 -18.23 -16.27
CA ALA A 257 10.96 -18.92 -15.25
C ALA A 257 9.44 -18.90 -15.57
N LEU A 258 8.94 -17.78 -16.09
CA LEU A 258 7.54 -17.66 -16.55
C LEU A 258 7.25 -18.62 -17.71
N GLU A 259 8.11 -18.66 -18.74
CA GLU A 259 7.94 -19.57 -19.88
C GLU A 259 7.97 -21.03 -19.42
N TYR A 260 8.97 -21.40 -18.61
CA TYR A 260 9.06 -22.74 -18.04
C TYR A 260 7.80 -23.15 -17.28
N LEU A 261 7.24 -22.25 -16.46
CA LEU A 261 6.01 -22.52 -15.72
C LEU A 261 4.80 -22.67 -16.66
N LEU A 262 4.70 -21.86 -17.72
CA LEU A 262 3.65 -22.02 -18.71
C LEU A 262 3.78 -23.35 -19.47
N ASP A 263 4.99 -23.73 -19.88
CA ASP A 263 5.26 -25.00 -20.55
C ASP A 263 4.91 -26.19 -19.65
N THR A 264 5.32 -26.13 -18.39
CA THR A 264 5.02 -27.16 -17.37
C THR A 264 3.52 -27.31 -17.13
N LEU A 265 2.76 -26.22 -17.26
CA LEU A 265 1.30 -26.23 -17.19
C LEU A 265 0.62 -26.71 -18.49
N GLY A 266 1.39 -26.99 -19.55
CA GLY A 266 0.88 -27.33 -20.88
C GLY A 266 0.26 -26.14 -21.62
N LEU A 267 0.71 -24.92 -21.29
CA LEU A 267 0.13 -23.64 -21.73
C LEU A 267 1.09 -22.79 -22.59
N GLY A 268 2.31 -23.27 -22.83
CA GLY A 268 3.34 -22.58 -23.62
C GLY A 268 2.94 -22.21 -25.03
N ASN A 269 2.27 -23.12 -25.73
CA ASN A 269 1.87 -22.95 -27.14
C ASN A 269 0.37 -22.64 -27.31
N CYS A 270 -0.37 -22.43 -26.21
CA CYS A 270 -1.80 -22.18 -26.29
C CYS A 270 -2.10 -20.71 -26.58
N THR A 271 -2.86 -20.45 -27.65
CA THR A 271 -3.32 -19.10 -28.03
C THR A 271 -4.43 -18.56 -27.15
N ASP A 272 -5.06 -19.40 -26.32
CA ASP A 272 -6.16 -19.00 -25.43
C ASP A 272 -5.71 -18.78 -23.98
N VAL A 273 -4.41 -18.59 -23.75
CA VAL A 273 -3.83 -18.37 -22.42
C VAL A 273 -3.53 -16.90 -22.20
N LEU A 274 -3.92 -16.41 -21.03
CA LEU A 274 -3.72 -15.02 -20.63
C LEU A 274 -2.88 -15.00 -19.33
N PRO A 275 -1.55 -14.87 -19.44
CA PRO A 275 -0.69 -14.68 -18.28
C PRO A 275 -0.90 -13.28 -17.71
N VAL A 276 -1.14 -13.17 -16.40
CA VAL A 276 -1.14 -11.91 -15.66
C VAL A 276 0.09 -11.93 -14.77
N TYR A 277 1.02 -10.99 -14.99
CA TYR A 277 2.22 -10.85 -14.16
C TYR A 277 2.19 -9.52 -13.44
N ILE A 278 2.45 -9.52 -12.13
CA ILE A 278 2.52 -8.30 -11.31
C ILE A 278 3.89 -8.23 -10.66
N GLY A 279 4.62 -7.12 -10.85
CA GLY A 279 5.97 -6.92 -10.29
C GLY A 279 6.40 -5.45 -10.17
N ASP A 280 7.34 -5.13 -9.29
CA ASP A 280 7.75 -3.74 -8.97
C ASP A 280 9.15 -3.37 -9.50
N ASP A 281 10.02 -4.35 -9.76
CA ASP A 281 11.45 -4.11 -9.92
C ASP A 281 11.94 -4.25 -11.37
N ARG A 282 13.25 -4.06 -11.56
CA ARG A 282 13.90 -4.18 -12.87
C ARG A 282 13.96 -5.62 -13.38
N THR A 283 13.99 -6.61 -12.49
CA THR A 283 14.06 -8.02 -12.87
C THR A 283 12.71 -8.54 -13.39
N ASP A 284 11.61 -7.91 -12.99
CA ASP A 284 10.27 -8.21 -13.51
C ASP A 284 10.07 -7.77 -14.98
N GLU A 285 10.88 -6.81 -15.46
CA GLU A 285 10.87 -6.39 -16.86
C GLU A 285 11.16 -7.53 -17.84
N ASP A 286 11.92 -8.54 -17.41
CA ASP A 286 12.20 -9.71 -18.24
C ASP A 286 10.94 -10.56 -18.45
N ALA A 287 10.11 -10.70 -17.41
CA ALA A 287 8.78 -11.32 -17.53
C ALA A 287 7.80 -10.48 -18.35
N PHE A 288 7.83 -9.14 -18.21
CA PHE A 288 6.99 -8.26 -19.01
C PHE A 288 7.30 -8.36 -20.51
N LYS A 289 8.59 -8.40 -20.88
CA LYS A 289 9.04 -8.58 -22.28
C LYS A 289 8.52 -9.89 -22.87
N VAL A 290 8.57 -10.98 -22.11
CA VAL A 290 8.04 -12.29 -22.56
C VAL A 290 6.54 -12.19 -22.86
N ILE A 291 5.75 -11.62 -21.94
CA ILE A 291 4.30 -11.46 -22.15
C ILE A 291 4.00 -10.56 -23.36
N GLN A 292 4.72 -9.45 -23.50
CA GLN A 292 4.57 -8.54 -24.63
C GLN A 292 4.89 -9.24 -25.97
N LYS A 293 5.98 -10.02 -26.04
CA LYS A 293 6.37 -10.79 -27.23
C LYS A 293 5.31 -11.83 -27.62
N ARG A 294 4.64 -12.45 -26.65
CA ARG A 294 3.54 -13.39 -26.91
C ARG A 294 2.28 -12.71 -27.43
N GLY A 295 2.17 -11.38 -27.31
CA GLY A 295 1.02 -10.59 -27.78
C GLY A 295 -0.27 -10.83 -26.99
N GLN A 296 -0.22 -11.61 -25.91
CA GLN A 296 -1.37 -11.96 -25.08
C GLN A 296 -0.97 -12.05 -23.61
N GLY A 297 -1.73 -11.36 -22.74
CA GLY A 297 -1.49 -11.29 -21.31
C GLY A 297 -1.56 -9.87 -20.78
N TYR A 298 -1.43 -9.74 -19.46
CA TYR A 298 -1.40 -8.45 -18.76
C TYR A 298 -0.13 -8.38 -17.91
N PRO A 299 0.96 -7.80 -18.42
CA PRO A 299 2.10 -7.41 -17.60
C PRO A 299 1.73 -6.11 -16.87
N ILE A 300 1.79 -6.13 -15.54
CA ILE A 300 1.36 -5.05 -14.66
C ILE A 300 2.52 -4.63 -13.76
N VAL A 301 2.91 -3.36 -13.83
CA VAL A 301 3.97 -2.83 -12.98
C VAL A 301 3.41 -2.23 -11.69
N VAL A 302 4.08 -2.47 -10.56
CA VAL A 302 3.77 -1.83 -9.28
C VAL A 302 4.72 -0.65 -9.07
N THR A 303 4.21 0.57 -9.16
CA THR A 303 5.02 1.76 -8.95
C THR A 303 4.20 3.01 -8.68
N SER A 304 4.71 3.87 -7.80
CA SER A 304 4.17 5.20 -7.52
C SER A 304 4.84 6.31 -8.33
N ILE A 305 5.86 5.99 -9.12
CA ILE A 305 6.71 6.94 -9.84
C ILE A 305 6.80 6.51 -11.31
N PRO A 306 6.69 7.41 -12.31
CA PRO A 306 6.83 7.04 -13.71
C PRO A 306 8.20 6.42 -13.96
N LYS A 307 8.23 5.33 -14.70
CA LYS A 307 9.48 4.69 -15.13
C LYS A 307 9.30 4.03 -16.49
N ASP A 308 10.40 3.92 -17.23
CA ASP A 308 10.41 3.10 -18.45
C ASP A 308 10.11 1.64 -18.08
N THR A 309 9.10 1.06 -18.73
CA THR A 309 8.62 -0.29 -18.44
C THR A 309 7.98 -0.91 -19.68
N LYS A 310 8.06 -2.23 -19.79
CA LYS A 310 7.32 -3.02 -20.80
C LYS A 310 5.94 -3.48 -20.31
N ALA A 311 5.55 -3.13 -19.08
CA ALA A 311 4.22 -3.41 -18.57
C ALA A 311 3.15 -2.65 -19.39
N SER A 312 1.98 -3.24 -19.57
CA SER A 312 0.86 -2.61 -20.28
C SER A 312 -0.09 -1.88 -19.33
N TYR A 313 0.00 -2.18 -18.04
CA TYR A 313 -0.83 -1.56 -17.01
C TYR A 313 0.02 -1.26 -15.77
N SER A 314 -0.49 -0.41 -14.90
CA SER A 314 0.13 -0.06 -13.63
C SER A 314 -0.79 -0.30 -12.43
N LEU A 315 -0.16 -0.52 -11.28
CA LEU A 315 -0.75 -0.45 -9.94
C LEU A 315 0.16 0.43 -9.10
N TYR A 316 -0.39 1.26 -8.23
CA TYR A 316 0.39 2.26 -7.51
C TYR A 316 1.31 1.65 -6.44
N ASP A 317 0.79 0.71 -5.65
CA ASP A 317 1.48 0.11 -4.50
C ASP A 317 0.90 -1.29 -4.16
N PRO A 318 1.49 -2.03 -3.18
CA PRO A 318 0.97 -3.33 -2.76
C PRO A 318 -0.50 -3.34 -2.30
N SER A 319 -1.07 -2.21 -1.87
CA SER A 319 -2.48 -2.14 -1.48
C SER A 319 -3.42 -2.18 -2.69
N GLU A 320 -2.99 -1.64 -3.82
CA GLU A 320 -3.71 -1.78 -5.08
C GLU A 320 -3.60 -3.20 -5.65
N VAL A 321 -2.44 -3.87 -5.47
CA VAL A 321 -2.27 -5.29 -5.78
C VAL A 321 -3.28 -6.15 -5.00
N LEU A 322 -3.42 -5.92 -3.69
CA LEU A 322 -4.42 -6.59 -2.85
C LEU A 322 -5.84 -6.39 -3.40
N THR A 323 -6.17 -5.16 -3.77
CA THR A 323 -7.49 -4.80 -4.31
C THR A 323 -7.75 -5.50 -5.64
N PHE A 324 -6.75 -5.53 -6.52
CA PHE A 324 -6.80 -6.18 -7.83
C PHE A 324 -7.02 -7.69 -7.69
N LEU A 325 -6.19 -8.37 -6.88
CA LEU A 325 -6.30 -9.81 -6.63
C LEU A 325 -7.65 -10.19 -6.00
N SER A 326 -8.12 -9.39 -5.03
CA SER A 326 -9.43 -9.57 -4.42
C SER A 326 -10.58 -9.38 -5.41
N ARG A 327 -10.44 -8.47 -6.38
CA ARG A 327 -11.43 -8.25 -7.44
C ARG A 327 -11.39 -9.39 -8.47
N LEU A 328 -10.22 -9.89 -8.84
CA LEU A 328 -10.00 -11.02 -9.72
C LEU A 328 -10.66 -12.31 -9.19
N ALA A 329 -10.42 -12.63 -7.91
CA ALA A 329 -11.06 -13.77 -7.27
C ALA A 329 -12.60 -13.64 -7.23
N ARG A 330 -13.13 -12.45 -6.90
CA ARG A 330 -14.58 -12.17 -6.89
C ARG A 330 -15.21 -12.31 -8.27
N TRP A 331 -14.57 -11.78 -9.31
CA TRP A 331 -15.04 -11.89 -10.69
C TRP A 331 -15.18 -13.34 -11.14
N ARG A 332 -14.23 -14.20 -10.77
CA ARG A 332 -14.31 -15.63 -11.12
C ARG A 332 -15.37 -16.37 -10.32
N LYS A 333 -15.55 -16.02 -9.04
CA LYS A 333 -16.59 -16.58 -8.16
C LYS A 333 -18.02 -16.25 -8.64
N SER A 334 -18.26 -15.04 -9.13
CA SER A 334 -19.57 -14.67 -9.71
C SER A 334 -19.82 -15.37 -11.05
N SER A 335 -18.76 -15.52 -11.87
CA SER A 335 -18.82 -16.21 -13.16
C SER A 335 -19.09 -17.72 -13.02
N SER A 336 -18.56 -18.37 -11.99
CA SER A 336 -18.82 -19.79 -11.72
C SER A 336 -20.22 -20.04 -11.17
N SER A 337 -20.74 -19.14 -10.32
CA SER A 337 -22.13 -19.21 -9.82
C SER A 337 -23.15 -19.06 -10.95
N SER A 338 -22.89 -18.15 -11.90
CA SER A 338 -23.72 -17.96 -13.10
C SER A 338 -23.64 -19.16 -14.06
N ARG A 339 -22.45 -19.77 -14.23
CA ARG A 339 -22.30 -21.02 -14.99
C ARG A 339 -23.10 -22.18 -14.37
N SER A 340 -23.08 -22.33 -13.04
CA SER A 340 -23.88 -23.34 -12.33
C SER A 340 -25.38 -23.17 -12.56
N LEU A 341 -25.92 -21.96 -12.40
CA LEU A 341 -27.33 -21.65 -12.72
C LEU A 341 -27.66 -21.87 -14.20
N SER A 342 -26.77 -21.48 -15.11
CA SER A 342 -26.97 -21.69 -16.55
C SER A 342 -26.88 -23.16 -16.97
N GLN A 343 -26.06 -23.98 -16.29
CA GLN A 343 -25.99 -25.43 -16.49
C GLN A 343 -27.22 -26.13 -15.91
N ILE A 344 -27.70 -25.67 -14.75
CA ILE A 344 -28.96 -26.14 -14.16
C ILE A 344 -30.11 -25.79 -15.12
N LEU A 345 -30.19 -24.55 -15.60
CA LEU A 345 -31.20 -24.11 -16.57
C LEU A 345 -31.09 -24.83 -17.92
N LYS A 346 -29.88 -25.08 -18.45
CA LYS A 346 -29.67 -25.90 -19.65
C LYS A 346 -30.00 -27.37 -19.42
N GLY A 347 -29.82 -27.88 -18.20
CA GLY A 347 -30.26 -29.22 -17.78
C GLY A 347 -31.78 -29.31 -17.71
N PHE A 348 -32.45 -28.27 -17.21
CA PHE A 348 -33.91 -28.16 -17.24
C PHE A 348 -34.46 -27.98 -18.66
N LEU A 349 -33.78 -27.25 -19.54
CA LEU A 349 -34.16 -27.10 -20.95
C LEU A 349 -33.91 -28.39 -21.76
N LYS A 350 -32.86 -29.15 -21.46
CA LYS A 350 -32.64 -30.49 -22.05
C LYS A 350 -33.65 -31.52 -21.54
N LYS A 351 -33.99 -31.51 -20.24
CA LYS A 351 -35.07 -32.37 -19.70
C LYS A 351 -36.44 -31.96 -20.21
N GLY A 352 -36.71 -30.66 -20.36
CA GLY A 352 -37.93 -30.13 -20.98
C GLY A 352 -38.06 -30.51 -22.45
N HIS A 353 -36.95 -30.63 -23.20
CA HIS A 353 -37.00 -31.14 -24.58
C HIS A 353 -37.12 -32.66 -24.69
N GLN A 354 -36.84 -33.41 -23.62
CA GLN A 354 -37.04 -34.87 -23.57
C GLN A 354 -38.44 -35.24 -23.04
N GLU A 355 -39.08 -34.37 -22.24
CA GLU A 355 -40.47 -34.56 -21.76
C GLU A 355 -41.54 -33.97 -22.71
N VAL A 356 -41.16 -33.19 -23.73
CA VAL A 356 -42.10 -32.65 -24.74
C VAL A 356 -42.37 -33.63 -25.90
N SER A 357 -41.70 -34.79 -25.95
CA SER A 357 -42.03 -35.88 -26.89
C SER A 357 -43.04 -36.91 -26.35
N GLU A 358 -43.33 -36.93 -25.03
CA GLU A 358 -44.24 -37.93 -24.43
C GLU A 358 -45.61 -37.36 -23.99
N LEU A 359 -45.84 -36.04 -24.12
CA LEU A 359 -47.09 -35.39 -23.71
C LEU A 359 -48.13 -35.16 -24.83
N LYS A 360 -47.99 -35.83 -25.98
CA LYS A 360 -49.00 -35.77 -27.07
C LYS A 360 -50.18 -36.74 -26.93
N ASN A 361 -50.18 -37.65 -25.95
CA ASN A 361 -51.26 -38.63 -25.76
C ASN A 361 -51.74 -38.71 -24.31
N CYS A 362 -52.39 -37.65 -23.80
CA CYS A 362 -53.26 -37.78 -22.62
C CYS A 362 -54.35 -36.69 -22.64
N LYS A 363 -55.51 -37.02 -23.20
CA LYS A 363 -56.77 -36.30 -22.97
C LYS A 363 -57.26 -36.64 -21.57
N ALA A 364 -56.89 -35.84 -20.58
CA ALA A 364 -57.66 -35.57 -19.36
C ALA A 364 -56.79 -34.73 -18.43
N LEU A 365 -57.16 -33.47 -18.20
CA LEU A 365 -56.90 -32.69 -16.97
C LEU A 365 -57.39 -31.25 -17.20
N SER A 366 -58.71 -31.10 -17.31
CA SER A 366 -59.39 -29.83 -17.05
C SER A 366 -60.11 -29.96 -15.71
N GLN A 367 -59.46 -29.60 -14.61
CA GLN A 367 -60.11 -29.21 -13.34
C GLN A 367 -59.05 -28.79 -12.29
N HIS A 368 -59.25 -27.62 -11.67
CA HIS A 368 -58.57 -27.00 -10.52
C HIS A 368 -57.43 -25.97 -10.77
N PRO A 369 -57.74 -24.65 -10.72
CA PRO A 369 -56.75 -23.56 -10.74
C PRO A 369 -56.01 -23.28 -9.41
N ASN A 370 -56.26 -24.05 -8.34
CA ASN A 370 -55.83 -23.69 -6.98
C ASN A 370 -54.57 -24.40 -6.44
N MET A 371 -53.84 -25.17 -7.27
CA MET A 371 -52.61 -25.84 -6.82
C MET A 371 -51.31 -25.05 -7.03
N PHE A 372 -51.33 -23.93 -7.76
CA PHE A 372 -50.11 -23.14 -8.01
C PHE A 372 -49.77 -22.13 -6.90
N LYS A 373 -50.78 -21.65 -6.14
CA LYS A 373 -50.56 -20.72 -5.01
C LYS A 373 -50.09 -21.40 -3.71
N ARG A 374 -50.31 -22.71 -3.57
CA ARG A 374 -49.94 -23.46 -2.35
C ARG A 374 -48.46 -23.84 -2.28
N ASN A 375 -47.78 -23.97 -3.41
CA ASN A 375 -46.36 -24.35 -3.46
C ASN A 375 -45.39 -23.16 -3.37
N LEU A 376 -45.79 -21.94 -3.75
CA LEU A 376 -45.00 -20.73 -3.49
C LEU A 376 -45.00 -20.33 -2.01
N TRP A 377 -46.08 -20.61 -1.27
CA TRP A 377 -46.19 -20.29 0.15
C TRP A 377 -45.35 -21.24 1.03
N LYS A 378 -45.26 -22.53 0.66
CA LYS A 378 -44.40 -23.51 1.36
C LYS A 378 -42.90 -23.29 1.11
N PHE A 379 -42.51 -22.74 -0.04
CA PHE A 379 -41.10 -22.44 -0.33
C PHE A 379 -40.59 -21.22 0.47
N ASN A 380 -41.47 -20.25 0.77
CA ASN A 380 -41.11 -19.06 1.53
C ASN A 380 -41.06 -19.28 3.06
N GLN A 381 -41.74 -20.30 3.60
CA GLN A 381 -41.62 -20.64 5.03
C GLN A 381 -40.35 -21.42 5.38
N ALA A 382 -39.72 -22.12 4.43
CA ALA A 382 -38.51 -22.90 4.68
C ALA A 382 -37.22 -22.06 4.78
N MET A 383 -37.22 -20.80 4.33
CA MET A 383 -36.05 -19.90 4.44
C MET A 383 -36.07 -18.95 5.64
N VAL A 384 -37.14 -18.94 6.45
CA VAL A 384 -37.25 -18.07 7.64
C VAL A 384 -37.05 -18.83 8.96
N PHE A 385 -36.95 -20.16 8.94
CA PHE A 385 -36.87 -21.01 10.14
C PHE A 385 -35.49 -21.66 10.40
N GLN A 386 -34.40 -20.94 10.16
CA GLN A 386 -33.05 -21.39 10.57
C GLN A 386 -32.13 -20.31 11.18
N ARG A 387 -32.70 -19.27 11.80
CA ARG A 387 -31.94 -18.30 12.61
C ARG A 387 -32.72 -17.79 13.83
N SER A 388 -33.01 -18.68 14.78
CA SER A 388 -33.44 -18.26 16.12
C SER A 388 -33.63 -19.47 17.06
N SER A 389 -32.54 -20.15 17.44
CA SER A 389 -32.56 -21.08 18.59
C SER A 389 -31.14 -21.35 19.10
N CYS A 390 -30.58 -20.44 19.89
CA CYS A 390 -29.61 -20.83 20.94
C CYS A 390 -29.32 -19.63 21.87
N TRP A 391 -30.29 -19.24 22.70
CA TRP A 391 -30.01 -18.49 23.92
C TRP A 391 -30.83 -19.07 25.08
N ARG A 392 -30.10 -19.44 26.13
CA ARG A 392 -30.51 -19.79 27.51
C ARG A 392 -30.99 -21.20 27.79
N LYS A 393 -30.12 -21.96 28.47
CA LYS A 393 -30.32 -22.43 29.86
C LYS A 393 -29.01 -23.04 30.38
N VAL A 394 -28.28 -22.32 31.26
CA VAL A 394 -27.59 -22.91 32.43
C VAL A 394 -27.36 -21.79 33.48
N ARG A 395 -27.84 -22.00 34.71
CA ARG A 395 -27.40 -21.43 35.99
C ARG A 395 -27.65 -22.54 37.04
N PRO A 396 -27.16 -22.43 38.29
CA PRO A 396 -25.77 -22.46 38.74
C PRO A 396 -25.57 -23.65 39.73
N ILE A 397 -24.35 -24.19 39.87
CA ILE A 397 -24.03 -25.04 41.03
C ILE A 397 -22.65 -24.64 41.54
N CYS A 398 -22.63 -24.07 42.74
CA CYS A 398 -21.46 -24.09 43.61
C CYS A 398 -21.53 -25.40 44.40
N ASP A 399 -20.46 -26.19 44.42
CA ASP A 399 -20.02 -26.78 45.68
C ASP A 399 -18.52 -27.12 45.65
N HIS A 400 -17.94 -27.07 46.84
CA HIS A 400 -16.52 -27.16 47.13
C HIS A 400 -15.92 -28.56 46.89
N SER A 401 -14.59 -28.55 46.73
CA SER A 401 -13.61 -29.57 47.12
C SER A 401 -12.91 -30.41 46.01
N THR A 402 -11.59 -30.17 45.95
CA THR A 402 -10.46 -31.10 45.70
C THR A 402 -10.04 -31.50 44.28
N ILE A 403 -8.72 -31.31 44.04
CA ILE A 403 -7.79 -32.04 43.13
C ILE A 403 -7.83 -31.56 41.66
N GLU A 404 -6.77 -31.19 40.92
CA GLU A 404 -5.31 -31.17 41.09
C GLU A 404 -4.67 -30.20 40.06
N ARG A 405 -3.40 -29.81 40.27
CA ARG A 405 -2.63 -28.82 39.51
C ARG A 405 -2.26 -29.26 38.08
N ALA A 406 -2.34 -28.34 37.11
CA ALA A 406 -1.54 -28.34 35.88
C ALA A 406 -1.24 -26.88 35.45
N PRO A 407 -0.09 -26.59 34.80
CA PRO A 407 0.61 -25.31 34.93
C PRO A 407 0.17 -24.21 33.95
N ASN A 408 0.16 -22.98 34.46
CA ASN A 408 -0.01 -21.73 33.73
C ASN A 408 1.19 -21.41 32.83
N SER A 409 0.94 -21.02 31.59
CA SER A 409 1.88 -20.20 30.81
C SER A 409 1.13 -19.15 29.96
N SER A 410 0.45 -18.22 30.61
CA SER A 410 0.12 -16.92 30.02
C SER A 410 1.33 -15.99 30.18
N HIS A 411 2.07 -15.74 29.10
CA HIS A 411 3.08 -14.68 29.09
C HIS A 411 2.37 -13.31 29.04
N HIS A 412 1.94 -12.82 30.19
CA HIS A 412 1.80 -11.38 30.40
C HIS A 412 3.20 -10.82 30.55
N VAL A 413 3.68 -10.11 29.53
CA VAL A 413 4.88 -9.28 29.66
C VAL A 413 4.47 -8.04 30.45
N THR A 414 4.64 -8.08 31.77
CA THR A 414 4.63 -6.88 32.60
C THR A 414 5.98 -6.20 32.41
N ILE A 415 6.03 -5.17 31.55
CA ILE A 415 7.21 -4.30 31.43
C ILE A 415 7.27 -3.47 32.71
N GLU A 416 8.32 -3.62 33.51
CA GLU A 416 8.61 -2.72 34.62
C GLU A 416 8.75 -1.29 34.07
N LYS A 417 7.74 -0.44 34.34
CA LYS A 417 7.80 0.99 34.01
C LYS A 417 8.72 1.66 35.02
N ASP A 418 9.80 2.27 34.55
CA ASP A 418 10.73 3.05 35.37
C ASP A 418 9.98 4.04 36.29
N ALA A 419 10.51 4.25 37.51
CA ALA A 419 9.92 5.18 38.48
C ALA A 419 9.71 6.61 37.91
N ASN A 420 10.59 7.04 37.00
CA ASN A 420 10.49 8.32 36.29
C ASN A 420 9.30 8.37 35.32
N TYR A 421 8.94 7.24 34.69
CA TYR A 421 7.77 7.16 33.80
C TYR A 421 6.47 7.26 34.59
N SER A 422 6.43 6.62 35.76
CA SER A 422 5.26 6.63 36.64
C SER A 422 4.97 8.02 37.22
N SER A 423 6.00 8.80 37.55
CA SER A 423 5.86 10.20 37.97
C SER A 423 5.34 11.09 36.84
N TRP A 424 5.92 10.97 35.64
CA TRP A 424 5.51 11.75 34.46
C TRP A 424 4.06 11.47 34.02
N MET A 425 3.58 10.23 34.19
CA MET A 425 2.19 9.86 33.90
C MET A 425 1.16 10.57 34.78
N VAL A 426 1.56 11.18 35.91
CA VAL A 426 0.65 11.97 36.75
C VAL A 426 0.25 13.26 36.04
N ASP A 427 1.21 13.92 35.39
CA ASP A 427 0.99 15.17 34.66
C ASP A 427 0.41 14.93 33.25
N HIS A 428 0.67 13.74 32.68
CA HIS A 428 0.22 13.36 31.34
C HIS A 428 -0.45 11.97 31.34
N PRO A 429 -1.65 11.83 31.95
CA PRO A 429 -2.33 10.54 32.09
C PRO A 429 -2.65 9.89 30.74
N SER A 430 -2.76 8.56 30.73
CA SER A 430 -3.06 7.83 29.49
C SER A 430 -4.46 8.19 28.98
N ALA A 431 -4.55 8.62 27.72
CA ALA A 431 -5.82 8.94 27.08
C ALA A 431 -6.76 7.73 26.99
N LEU A 432 -6.23 6.50 26.98
CA LEU A 432 -7.04 5.28 27.04
C LEU A 432 -7.66 5.06 28.41
N THR A 433 -6.90 5.31 29.49
CA THR A 433 -7.41 5.21 30.86
C THR A 433 -8.39 6.33 31.18
N SER A 434 -8.14 7.53 30.66
CA SER A 434 -8.99 8.70 30.86
C SER A 434 -10.16 8.78 29.88
N PHE A 435 -10.24 7.86 28.92
CA PHE A 435 -11.17 7.94 27.78
C PHE A 435 -12.63 8.15 28.20
N ASP A 436 -13.13 7.42 29.19
CA ASP A 436 -14.55 7.51 29.56
C ASP A 436 -14.88 8.85 30.21
N GLN A 437 -13.96 9.41 30.99
CA GLN A 437 -14.08 10.76 31.54
C GLN A 437 -13.98 11.82 30.44
N MET A 438 -13.01 11.69 29.53
CA MET A 438 -12.88 12.57 28.36
C MET A 438 -14.17 12.58 27.53
N MET A 439 -14.77 11.42 27.28
CA MET A 439 -16.01 11.33 26.51
C MET A 439 -17.23 11.85 27.25
N LYS A 440 -17.25 11.78 28.59
CA LYS A 440 -18.27 12.42 29.42
C LYS A 440 -18.20 13.94 29.27
N ASP A 441 -17.00 14.50 29.30
CA ASP A 441 -16.75 15.95 29.17
C ASP A 441 -16.90 16.46 27.72
N ALA A 442 -16.82 15.56 26.75
CA ALA A 442 -17.06 15.82 25.34
C ALA A 442 -18.54 15.74 24.94
N LYS A 443 -19.43 15.27 25.83
CA LYS A 443 -20.86 15.17 25.54
C LYS A 443 -21.45 16.56 25.28
N GLY A 444 -22.15 16.71 24.15
CA GLY A 444 -22.73 17.99 23.70
C GLY A 444 -21.74 18.94 23.01
N LYS A 445 -20.47 18.58 22.90
CA LYS A 445 -19.44 19.36 22.20
C LYS A 445 -19.25 18.89 20.75
N LYS A 446 -18.78 19.79 19.88
CA LYS A 446 -18.38 19.48 18.51
C LYS A 446 -16.94 18.99 18.50
N ILE A 447 -16.74 17.70 18.30
CA ILE A 447 -15.40 17.09 18.28
C ILE A 447 -14.84 17.16 16.85
N ALA A 448 -13.58 17.59 16.73
CA ALA A 448 -12.79 17.49 15.51
C ALA A 448 -11.46 16.79 15.81
N VAL A 449 -11.04 15.89 14.93
CA VAL A 449 -9.88 15.01 15.14
C VAL A 449 -8.75 15.42 14.19
N PHE A 450 -7.58 15.65 14.75
CA PHE A 450 -6.38 16.07 14.05
C PHE A 450 -5.27 15.09 14.38
N LEU A 451 -4.57 14.61 13.35
CA LEU A 451 -3.63 13.52 13.50
C LEU A 451 -2.32 13.89 12.79
N ASP A 452 -1.20 13.80 13.50
CA ASP A 452 0.07 13.70 12.81
C ASP A 452 0.20 12.35 12.09
N TYR A 453 1.02 12.29 11.04
CA TYR A 453 1.22 11.07 10.29
C TYR A 453 2.41 10.23 10.79
N ASP A 454 3.60 10.83 10.87
CA ASP A 454 4.84 10.11 11.13
C ASP A 454 4.92 9.77 12.61
N GLY A 455 5.25 8.53 13.00
CA GLY A 455 5.31 8.16 14.42
C GLY A 455 3.98 8.15 15.20
N THR A 456 2.90 8.73 14.64
CA THR A 456 1.54 8.75 15.20
C THR A 456 0.60 7.78 14.49
N LEU A 457 0.37 7.96 13.18
CA LEU A 457 -0.46 7.06 12.35
C LEU A 457 0.37 6.01 11.59
N SER A 458 1.67 6.24 11.48
CA SER A 458 2.61 5.26 10.97
C SER A 458 3.32 4.62 12.16
N PRO A 459 2.84 3.47 12.67
CA PRO A 459 3.64 2.65 13.58
C PRO A 459 5.06 2.53 13.02
N ILE A 460 6.08 2.88 13.80
CA ILE A 460 7.46 2.41 13.55
C ILE A 460 7.48 0.92 13.94
N VAL A 461 6.68 0.13 13.23
CA VAL A 461 6.50 -1.30 13.43
C VAL A 461 6.44 -1.93 12.06
N ASP A 462 7.25 -2.96 11.83
CA ASP A 462 7.41 -3.65 10.56
C ASP A 462 6.21 -4.56 10.19
N ASP A 463 5.01 -4.25 10.68
CA ASP A 463 3.79 -5.03 10.46
C ASP A 463 2.79 -4.29 9.54
N PRO A 464 2.53 -4.81 8.32
CA PRO A 464 1.54 -4.26 7.38
C PRO A 464 0.08 -4.30 7.90
N GLU A 465 -0.28 -5.26 8.75
CA GLU A 465 -1.66 -5.36 9.28
C GLU A 465 -1.99 -4.20 10.20
N SER A 466 -1.05 -3.83 11.08
CA SER A 466 -1.16 -2.65 11.93
C SER A 466 -1.46 -1.37 11.12
N ARG A 467 -0.93 -1.25 9.89
CA ARG A 467 -1.24 -0.12 8.99
C ARG A 467 -2.63 -0.20 8.36
N CYS A 468 -3.10 -1.41 8.01
CA CYS A 468 -4.46 -1.65 7.51
C CYS A 468 -5.52 -1.25 8.56
N HIS A 469 -5.31 -1.70 9.80
CA HIS A 469 -6.17 -1.37 10.93
C HIS A 469 -6.18 0.14 11.22
N MET A 470 -5.02 0.80 11.20
CA MET A 470 -4.94 2.25 11.38
C MET A 470 -5.71 3.00 10.28
N ARG A 471 -5.52 2.65 9.01
CA ARG A 471 -6.25 3.27 7.90
C ARG A 471 -7.76 3.04 8.02
N ALA A 472 -8.18 1.86 8.43
CA ALA A 472 -9.59 1.55 8.68
C ALA A 472 -10.16 2.37 9.85
N ALA A 473 -9.41 2.51 10.94
CA ALA A 473 -9.82 3.29 12.10
C ALA A 473 -9.95 4.78 11.77
N VAL A 474 -8.97 5.37 11.07
CA VAL A 474 -9.06 6.78 10.61
C VAL A 474 -10.25 6.97 9.69
N LYS A 475 -10.47 6.06 8.73
CA LYS A 475 -11.66 6.10 7.85
C LYS A 475 -12.97 5.99 8.63
N GLU A 476 -13.01 5.16 9.68
CA GLU A 476 -14.20 5.00 10.50
C GLU A 476 -14.48 6.24 11.35
N VAL A 477 -13.46 6.83 11.98
CA VAL A 477 -13.57 8.10 12.73
C VAL A 477 -14.04 9.24 11.81
N ALA A 478 -13.50 9.33 10.59
CA ALA A 478 -13.85 10.36 9.61
C ALA A 478 -15.32 10.32 9.16
N LYS A 479 -16.04 9.19 9.34
CA LYS A 479 -17.50 9.13 9.09
C LYS A 479 -18.32 9.91 10.11
N TYR A 480 -17.74 10.14 11.29
CA TYR A 480 -18.45 10.67 12.44
C TYR A 480 -17.96 12.04 12.89
N PHE A 481 -16.70 12.37 12.61
CA PHE A 481 -16.04 13.59 13.04
C PHE A 481 -15.29 14.24 11.88
N PRO A 482 -15.30 15.59 11.77
CA PRO A 482 -14.31 16.29 10.96
C PRO A 482 -12.91 15.82 11.33
N THR A 483 -12.20 15.25 10.36
CA THR A 483 -10.91 14.61 10.58
C THR A 483 -9.89 15.15 9.58
N ALA A 484 -8.73 15.58 10.07
CA ALA A 484 -7.64 16.06 9.24
C ALA A 484 -6.31 15.42 9.65
N ILE A 485 -5.48 15.12 8.65
CA ILE A 485 -4.10 14.71 8.85
C ILE A 485 -3.22 15.95 8.63
N ILE A 486 -2.38 16.27 9.61
CA ILE A 486 -1.45 17.40 9.56
C ILE A 486 -0.05 16.81 9.54
N SER A 487 0.63 16.87 8.40
CA SER A 487 1.94 16.24 8.22
C SER A 487 2.93 17.20 7.56
N GLY A 488 4.21 17.01 7.86
CA GLY A 488 5.31 17.68 7.14
C GLY A 488 5.60 17.07 5.77
N ARG A 489 4.91 15.98 5.38
CA ARG A 489 5.05 15.34 4.07
C ARG A 489 4.38 16.15 2.96
N SER A 490 4.95 16.10 1.76
CA SER A 490 4.31 16.66 0.57
C SER A 490 2.97 15.95 0.29
N ARG A 491 1.99 16.70 -0.21
CA ARG A 491 0.68 16.18 -0.58
C ARG A 491 0.74 15.66 -2.02
N ASP A 492 0.57 14.36 -2.23
CA ASP A 492 0.34 13.81 -3.56
C ASP A 492 -1.00 14.31 -4.13
N LYS A 493 -1.04 14.47 -5.44
CA LYS A 493 -2.07 15.28 -6.10
C LYS A 493 -3.33 14.48 -6.34
N GLY A 494 -4.46 15.05 -5.93
CA GLY A 494 -5.76 14.39 -6.07
C GLY A 494 -6.94 14.97 -5.29
N ASN A 495 -6.81 16.12 -4.61
CA ASN A 495 -7.94 16.81 -3.97
C ASN A 495 -7.76 18.34 -4.08
N ASP A 496 -8.87 19.07 -4.13
CA ASP A 496 -8.92 20.53 -4.22
C ASP A 496 -7.89 21.20 -3.30
N VAL A 497 -7.08 22.09 -3.87
CA VAL A 497 -6.20 22.97 -3.09
C VAL A 497 -7.07 24.06 -2.50
N VAL A 498 -7.36 23.99 -1.20
CA VAL A 498 -8.21 25.00 -0.54
C VAL A 498 -7.38 26.21 -0.08
N PHE A 499 -6.12 26.01 0.34
CA PHE A 499 -5.25 27.09 0.83
C PHE A 499 -3.77 26.74 0.74
N GLN A 500 -2.96 27.68 0.25
CA GLN A 500 -1.51 27.54 0.10
C GLN A 500 -0.82 28.83 0.58
N PRO A 501 -0.46 28.93 1.87
CA PRO A 501 0.17 30.14 2.42
C PRO A 501 1.55 30.41 1.78
N ALA A 502 2.20 29.37 1.26
CA ALA A 502 3.47 29.46 0.57
C ALA A 502 3.34 29.80 -0.94
N GLN A 503 2.13 29.92 -1.50
CA GLN A 503 1.92 30.13 -2.95
C GLN A 503 2.63 31.36 -3.50
N LYS A 504 2.67 32.45 -2.71
CA LYS A 504 3.35 33.69 -3.08
C LYS A 504 4.86 33.52 -3.30
N PHE A 505 5.47 32.47 -2.75
CA PHE A 505 6.90 32.18 -2.89
C PHE A 505 7.21 31.28 -4.10
N LEU A 506 6.21 30.71 -4.78
CA LEU A 506 6.44 29.82 -5.94
C LEU A 506 7.30 30.47 -7.02
N PRO A 507 7.10 31.75 -7.42
CA PRO A 507 7.98 32.37 -8.42
C PRO A 507 9.44 32.41 -7.97
N ALA A 508 9.69 32.73 -6.70
CA ALA A 508 11.03 32.74 -6.12
C ALA A 508 11.63 31.33 -6.05
N ILE A 509 10.85 30.32 -5.64
CA ILE A 509 11.26 28.92 -5.58
C ILE A 509 11.57 28.35 -6.97
N GLN A 510 10.74 28.64 -7.97
CA GLN A 510 10.98 28.18 -9.34
C GLN A 510 12.25 28.80 -9.91
N LYS A 511 12.47 30.09 -9.64
CA LYS A 511 13.65 30.82 -10.09
C LYS A 511 14.93 30.28 -9.43
N ILE A 512 14.93 30.13 -8.09
CA ILE A 512 16.09 29.60 -7.38
C ILE A 512 16.35 28.13 -7.73
N THR A 513 15.31 27.33 -7.98
CA THR A 513 15.47 25.93 -8.43
C THR A 513 16.21 25.85 -9.74
N LYS A 514 15.88 26.72 -10.71
CA LYS A 514 16.56 26.79 -11.99
C LYS A 514 18.03 27.22 -11.82
N GLU A 515 18.27 28.29 -11.06
CA GLU A 515 19.62 28.79 -10.78
C GLU A 515 20.48 27.74 -10.07
N LEU A 516 19.92 27.03 -9.09
CA LEU A 516 20.60 25.93 -8.38
C LEU A 516 20.90 24.76 -9.33
N LYS A 517 19.94 24.35 -10.17
CA LYS A 517 20.14 23.27 -11.16
C LYS A 517 21.30 23.61 -12.11
N GLU A 518 21.34 24.83 -12.62
CA GLU A 518 22.42 25.30 -13.50
C GLU A 518 23.77 25.36 -12.77
N ALA A 519 23.78 25.89 -11.54
CA ALA A 519 24.99 26.08 -10.76
C ALA A 519 25.65 24.76 -10.31
N ILE A 520 24.86 23.73 -10.00
CA ILE A 520 25.36 22.44 -9.51
C ILE A 520 25.47 21.36 -10.59
N MET A 521 24.99 21.60 -11.81
CA MET A 521 25.07 20.65 -12.95
C MET A 521 26.50 20.12 -13.19
N LYS A 522 27.51 20.95 -12.88
CA LYS A 522 28.93 20.63 -13.06
C LYS A 522 29.55 19.88 -11.88
N ILE A 523 28.79 19.61 -10.82
CA ILE A 523 29.26 18.90 -9.62
C ILE A 523 28.70 17.47 -9.68
N PRO A 524 29.53 16.46 -10.05
CA PRO A 524 29.07 15.08 -10.14
C PRO A 524 28.50 14.60 -8.81
N GLY A 525 27.31 13.98 -8.84
CA GLY A 525 26.66 13.42 -7.65
C GLY A 525 25.87 14.42 -6.79
N ALA A 526 25.84 15.70 -7.15
CA ALA A 526 24.90 16.67 -6.62
C ALA A 526 23.63 16.71 -7.47
N ARG A 527 22.45 16.84 -6.85
CA ARG A 527 21.16 16.94 -7.54
C ARG A 527 20.22 17.90 -6.82
N VAL A 528 19.42 18.64 -7.60
CA VAL A 528 18.32 19.47 -7.07
C VAL A 528 17.02 18.70 -7.23
N GLU A 529 16.29 18.56 -6.13
CA GLU A 529 14.92 18.06 -6.09
C GLU A 529 13.98 19.24 -5.80
N ASP A 530 12.91 19.35 -6.60
CA ASP A 530 11.86 20.35 -6.43
C ASP A 530 10.68 19.70 -5.68
N ASN A 531 10.46 20.12 -4.44
CA ASN A 531 9.38 19.66 -3.57
C ASN A 531 8.24 20.69 -3.51
N ILE A 532 8.02 21.47 -4.58
CA ILE A 532 6.99 22.51 -4.77
C ILE A 532 7.23 23.76 -3.91
N PHE A 533 7.23 23.60 -2.58
CA PHE A 533 7.48 24.68 -1.62
C PHE A 533 8.81 24.51 -0.88
N CYS A 534 9.64 23.57 -1.31
CA CYS A 534 10.97 23.34 -0.77
C CYS A 534 11.88 22.90 -1.92
N VAL A 535 13.11 23.41 -1.96
CA VAL A 535 14.14 22.97 -2.90
C VAL A 535 15.19 22.22 -2.12
N SER A 536 15.42 20.96 -2.47
CA SER A 536 16.37 20.10 -1.76
C SER A 536 17.58 19.84 -2.66
N VAL A 537 18.73 20.35 -2.26
CA VAL A 537 20.02 20.05 -2.89
C VAL A 537 20.60 18.83 -2.19
N HIS A 538 20.52 17.67 -2.83
CA HIS A 538 21.16 16.45 -2.33
C HIS A 538 22.59 16.39 -2.86
N PHE A 539 23.53 16.15 -1.97
CA PHE A 539 24.96 16.04 -2.31
C PHE A 539 25.59 14.77 -1.74
N ARG A 540 24.77 13.76 -1.41
CA ARG A 540 25.23 12.47 -0.86
C ARG A 540 26.16 11.71 -1.79
N GLN A 541 25.96 11.84 -3.10
CA GLN A 541 26.78 11.19 -4.12
C GLN A 541 27.90 12.10 -4.63
N ALA A 542 27.96 13.36 -4.16
CA ALA A 542 29.03 14.28 -4.52
C ALA A 542 30.31 13.93 -3.75
N ARG A 543 31.45 14.33 -4.30
CA ARG A 543 32.75 14.14 -3.64
C ARG A 543 32.86 15.08 -2.45
N GLU A 544 33.50 14.63 -1.37
CA GLU A 544 33.57 15.42 -0.12
C GLU A 544 34.33 16.75 -0.30
N GLU A 545 35.32 16.76 -1.20
CA GLU A 545 36.05 17.96 -1.61
C GLU A 545 35.15 19.03 -2.23
N ASP A 546 34.03 18.63 -2.85
CA ASP A 546 33.09 19.52 -3.51
C ASP A 546 32.04 20.11 -2.53
N TYR A 547 31.97 19.65 -1.27
CA TYR A 547 30.92 20.06 -0.32
C TYR A 547 30.98 21.55 0.06
N GLY A 548 32.19 22.05 0.37
CA GLY A 548 32.37 23.46 0.73
C GLY A 548 31.99 24.38 -0.43
N THR A 549 32.46 24.05 -1.63
CA THR A 549 32.11 24.78 -2.86
C THR A 549 30.62 24.71 -3.18
N LEU A 550 29.96 23.57 -2.91
CA LEU A 550 28.52 23.41 -3.10
C LEU A 550 27.73 24.27 -2.10
N GLU A 551 28.10 24.26 -0.82
CA GLU A 551 27.45 25.09 0.20
C GLU A 551 27.60 26.59 -0.09
N GLU A 552 28.80 27.03 -0.46
CA GLU A 552 29.07 28.42 -0.85
C GLU A 552 28.23 28.83 -2.07
N LYS A 553 28.15 27.98 -3.09
CA LYS A 553 27.30 28.24 -4.27
C LYS A 553 25.83 28.36 -3.87
N VAL A 554 25.31 27.43 -3.07
CA VAL A 554 23.91 27.47 -2.61
C VAL A 554 23.63 28.74 -1.80
N LYS A 555 24.52 29.11 -0.88
CA LYS A 555 24.39 30.35 -0.08
C LYS A 555 24.46 31.61 -0.94
N SER A 556 25.42 31.70 -1.86
CA SER A 556 25.57 32.86 -2.76
C SER A 556 24.34 33.06 -3.67
N ILE A 557 23.70 31.97 -4.10
CA ILE A 557 22.46 32.05 -4.86
C ILE A 557 21.32 32.51 -3.93
N LEU A 558 21.23 31.94 -2.73
CA LEU A 558 20.19 32.27 -1.75
C LEU A 558 20.22 33.73 -1.28
N GLU A 559 21.38 34.40 -1.27
CA GLU A 559 21.50 35.83 -0.94
C GLU A 559 20.58 36.73 -1.82
N HIS A 560 20.24 36.27 -3.03
CA HIS A 560 19.32 36.98 -3.93
C HIS A 560 17.83 36.75 -3.60
N TYR A 561 17.52 35.93 -2.60
CA TYR A 561 16.17 35.50 -2.22
C TYR A 561 15.92 35.68 -0.71
N PRO A 562 15.73 36.92 -0.22
CA PRO A 562 15.56 37.22 1.21
C PRO A 562 14.32 36.54 1.83
N ASP A 563 13.34 36.23 0.99
CA ASP A 563 12.09 35.56 1.36
C ASP A 563 12.22 34.03 1.51
N LEU A 564 13.42 33.48 1.30
CA LEU A 564 13.74 32.06 1.44
C LEU A 564 14.80 31.85 2.53
N ARG A 565 14.75 30.71 3.21
CA ARG A 565 15.70 30.33 4.25
C ARG A 565 16.40 29.02 3.93
N PHE A 566 17.64 28.94 4.37
CA PHE A 566 18.49 27.76 4.30
C PHE A 566 18.34 26.91 5.55
N VAL A 567 18.16 25.60 5.37
CA VAL A 567 18.22 24.60 6.43
C VAL A 567 19.18 23.50 6.00
N CYS A 568 20.18 23.21 6.83
CA CYS A 568 21.13 22.13 6.56
C CYS A 568 20.65 20.84 7.23
N GLY A 569 20.60 19.74 6.46
CA GLY A 569 20.27 18.39 6.91
C GLY A 569 21.39 17.38 6.60
N LYS A 570 21.14 16.09 6.85
CA LYS A 570 22.13 15.01 6.64
C LYS A 570 22.39 14.76 5.14
N LYS A 571 23.44 15.41 4.60
CA LYS A 571 23.83 15.38 3.18
C LYS A 571 22.73 15.89 2.23
N VAL A 572 21.95 16.87 2.73
CA VAL A 572 20.93 17.62 1.99
C VAL A 572 20.90 19.06 2.50
N MET A 573 20.78 20.02 1.60
CA MET A 573 20.52 21.42 1.91
C MET A 573 19.12 21.75 1.43
N GLU A 574 18.29 22.29 2.31
CA GLU A 574 16.89 22.59 2.01
C GLU A 574 16.68 24.10 1.99
N ILE A 575 16.12 24.60 0.90
CA ILE A 575 15.68 25.97 0.76
C ILE A 575 14.16 25.99 0.89
N ARG A 576 13.63 26.76 1.84
CA ARG A 576 12.20 26.81 2.15
C ARG A 576 11.74 28.27 2.26
N PRO A 577 10.46 28.61 2.03
CA PRO A 577 9.90 29.91 2.35
C PRO A 577 10.21 30.33 3.78
N SER A 578 10.61 31.58 3.93
CA SER A 578 10.71 32.29 5.20
C SER A 578 9.30 32.72 5.65
N ILE A 579 8.45 31.73 5.92
CA ILE A 579 7.12 31.93 6.49
C ILE A 579 7.05 31.27 7.87
N GLU A 580 6.48 31.99 8.82
CA GLU A 580 6.08 31.44 10.11
C GLU A 580 4.77 30.67 9.93
N TRP A 581 4.90 29.45 9.40
CA TRP A 581 3.79 28.51 9.27
C TRP A 581 4.20 27.14 9.78
N ASN A 582 3.61 26.72 10.92
CA ASN A 582 3.88 25.46 11.60
C ASN A 582 2.59 24.61 11.72
N LYS A 583 2.69 23.43 12.36
CA LYS A 583 1.53 22.53 12.59
C LYS A 583 0.43 23.19 13.44
N GLY A 584 0.81 24.14 14.31
CA GLY A 584 -0.13 24.98 15.05
C GLY A 584 -0.93 25.92 14.15
N ASN A 585 -0.27 26.66 13.25
CA ASN A 585 -0.96 27.52 12.28
C ASN A 585 -1.89 26.72 11.36
N ALA A 586 -1.45 25.53 10.93
CA ALA A 586 -2.29 24.62 10.15
C ALA A 586 -3.54 24.17 10.94
N LEU A 587 -3.39 23.85 12.23
CA LEU A 587 -4.51 23.49 13.10
C LEU A 587 -5.50 24.65 13.26
N GLU A 588 -5.03 25.88 13.51
CA GLU A 588 -5.88 27.07 13.60
C GLU A 588 -6.67 27.28 12.30
N TYR A 589 -5.99 27.25 11.16
CA TYR A 589 -6.62 27.39 9.85
C TYR A 589 -7.72 26.33 9.60
N LEU A 590 -7.46 25.07 9.95
CA LEU A 590 -8.44 24.00 9.79
C LEU A 590 -9.63 24.17 10.73
N LEU A 591 -9.40 24.61 11.98
CA LEU A 591 -10.47 24.91 12.92
C LEU A 591 -11.35 26.04 12.41
N ASP A 592 -10.76 27.11 11.88
CA ASP A 592 -11.51 28.24 11.29
C ASP A 592 -12.33 27.77 10.09
N THR A 593 -11.72 27.00 9.19
CA THR A 593 -12.36 26.46 7.98
C THR A 593 -13.56 25.55 8.32
N LEU A 594 -13.47 24.79 9.42
CA LEU A 594 -14.56 23.96 9.91
C LEU A 594 -15.64 24.75 10.69
N GLY A 595 -15.50 26.07 10.81
CA GLY A 595 -16.39 26.92 11.62
C GLY A 595 -16.25 26.66 13.14
N LEU A 596 -15.11 26.10 13.55
CA LEU A 596 -14.80 25.73 14.94
C LEU A 596 -13.84 26.70 15.63
N GLY A 597 -13.23 27.64 14.90
CA GLY A 597 -12.24 28.62 15.36
C GLY A 597 -12.65 29.48 16.56
N ASN A 598 -13.88 29.99 16.56
CA ASN A 598 -14.43 30.78 17.67
C ASN A 598 -15.53 30.03 18.45
N CYS A 599 -15.66 28.72 18.22
CA CYS A 599 -16.71 27.91 18.81
C CYS A 599 -16.34 27.47 20.22
N THR A 600 -16.97 28.05 21.24
CA THR A 600 -16.77 27.73 22.68
C THR A 600 -17.21 26.34 23.10
N TYR A 601 -17.85 25.59 22.20
CA TYR A 601 -18.22 24.19 22.42
C TYR A 601 -17.51 23.25 21.42
N ALA A 602 -16.48 23.72 20.71
CA ALA A 602 -15.62 22.89 19.90
C ALA A 602 -14.52 22.23 20.75
N LEU A 603 -14.34 20.93 20.58
CA LEU A 603 -13.35 20.14 21.27
C LEU A 603 -12.39 19.52 20.25
N PRO A 604 -11.25 20.17 19.95
CA PRO A 604 -10.22 19.59 19.11
C PRO A 604 -9.50 18.46 19.85
N VAL A 605 -9.33 17.33 19.20
CA VAL A 605 -8.46 16.23 19.63
C VAL A 605 -7.27 16.20 18.68
N TYR A 606 -6.07 16.47 19.17
CA TYR A 606 -4.84 16.38 18.36
C TYR A 606 -3.95 15.28 18.90
N ILE A 607 -3.50 14.37 18.04
CA ILE A 607 -2.58 13.30 18.40
C ILE A 607 -1.30 13.46 17.59
N GLY A 608 -0.14 13.49 18.27
CA GLY A 608 1.19 13.70 17.65
C GLY A 608 2.33 13.14 18.50
N ASP A 609 3.48 12.85 17.91
CA ASP A 609 4.66 12.25 18.57
C ASP A 609 5.91 13.14 18.55
N ASP A 610 6.00 14.10 17.63
CA ASP A 610 7.23 14.80 17.31
C ASP A 610 7.35 16.17 17.99
N LYS A 611 8.49 16.85 17.79
CA LYS A 611 8.75 18.18 18.35
C LYS A 611 7.89 19.27 17.68
N THR A 612 7.48 19.07 16.44
CA THR A 612 6.68 20.04 15.68
C THR A 612 5.20 20.01 16.08
N ASP A 613 4.72 18.89 16.61
CA ASP A 613 3.36 18.73 17.17
C ASP A 613 3.14 19.58 18.43
N GLU A 614 4.22 19.94 19.13
CA GLU A 614 4.17 20.85 20.27
C GLU A 614 3.56 22.21 19.91
N ASP A 615 3.70 22.67 18.66
CA ASP A 615 3.06 23.90 18.22
C ASP A 615 1.54 23.74 18.11
N ALA A 616 1.05 22.57 17.71
CA ALA A 616 -0.37 22.25 17.72
C ALA A 616 -0.92 22.07 19.15
N PHE A 617 -0.14 21.44 20.04
CA PHE A 617 -0.52 21.30 21.45
C PHE A 617 -0.65 22.67 22.14
N LYS A 618 0.28 23.60 21.90
CA LYS A 618 0.20 24.98 22.41
C LYS A 618 -1.08 25.69 21.96
N VAL A 619 -1.51 25.51 20.72
CA VAL A 619 -2.76 26.10 20.21
C VAL A 619 -3.95 25.57 21.03
N ILE A 620 -4.04 24.25 21.25
CA ILE A 620 -5.14 23.67 22.03
C ILE A 620 -5.10 24.13 23.49
N GLN A 621 -3.93 24.16 24.11
CA GLN A 621 -3.78 24.68 25.49
C GLN A 621 -4.23 26.14 25.60
N LYS A 622 -3.82 27.02 24.67
CA LYS A 622 -4.21 28.43 24.65
C LYS A 622 -5.73 28.62 24.53
N ARG A 623 -6.42 27.72 23.84
CA ARG A 623 -7.88 27.74 23.72
C ARG A 623 -8.60 27.32 24.99
N GLY A 624 -7.90 26.68 25.94
CA GLY A 624 -8.46 26.19 27.20
C GLY A 624 -9.44 25.02 27.06
N GLN A 625 -9.62 24.48 25.84
CA GLN A 625 -10.53 23.37 25.55
C GLN A 625 -10.00 22.49 24.41
N GLY A 626 -10.05 21.18 24.62
CA GLY A 626 -9.54 20.18 23.68
C GLY A 626 -8.65 19.15 24.38
N TYR A 627 -8.21 18.16 23.62
CA TYR A 627 -7.34 17.09 24.08
C TYR A 627 -6.10 17.01 23.19
N PRO A 628 -5.01 17.70 23.57
CA PRO A 628 -3.70 17.47 22.97
C PRO A 628 -3.11 16.20 23.58
N ILE A 629 -2.80 15.21 22.73
CA ILE A 629 -2.37 13.87 23.12
C ILE A 629 -1.01 13.59 22.50
N VAL A 630 -0.03 13.28 23.33
CA VAL A 630 1.32 12.92 22.87
C VAL A 630 1.46 11.41 22.71
N VAL A 631 2.09 10.95 21.65
CA VAL A 631 2.49 9.55 21.46
C VAL A 631 3.95 9.41 21.87
N THR A 632 4.23 8.68 22.95
CA THR A 632 5.60 8.47 23.41
C THR A 632 5.72 7.29 24.37
N SER A 633 6.76 6.49 24.19
CA SER A 633 7.14 5.41 25.10
C SER A 633 8.12 5.87 26.19
N ILE A 634 8.58 7.12 26.13
CA ILE A 634 9.60 7.71 27.01
C ILE A 634 9.10 9.07 27.54
N PRO A 635 9.35 9.42 28.81
CA PRO A 635 8.96 10.73 29.34
C PRO A 635 9.65 11.87 28.58
N LYS A 636 8.91 12.94 28.29
CA LYS A 636 9.46 14.14 27.65
C LYS A 636 8.71 15.39 28.07
N ASP A 637 9.38 16.54 27.99
CA ASP A 637 8.70 17.83 28.13
C ASP A 637 7.73 18.01 26.96
N THR A 638 6.46 18.25 27.28
CA THR A 638 5.38 18.34 26.29
C THR A 638 4.25 19.23 26.79
N LYS A 639 3.55 19.88 25.86
CA LYS A 639 2.31 20.61 26.10
C LYS A 639 1.07 19.73 25.90
N ALA A 640 1.22 18.43 25.65
CA ALA A 640 0.08 17.52 25.67
C ALA A 640 -0.51 17.35 27.08
N SER A 641 -1.83 17.22 27.18
CA SER A 641 -2.52 16.97 28.45
C SER A 641 -2.68 15.48 28.73
N TYR A 642 -2.54 14.64 27.70
CA TYR A 642 -2.66 13.20 27.80
C TYR A 642 -1.55 12.53 26.99
N SER A 643 -1.29 11.26 27.31
CA SER A 643 -0.32 10.44 26.59
C SER A 643 -0.96 9.17 26.00
N LEU A 644 -0.36 8.67 24.94
CA LEU A 644 -0.52 7.32 24.40
C LEU A 644 0.88 6.73 24.27
N TYR A 645 1.05 5.46 24.63
CA TYR A 645 2.38 4.85 24.69
C TYR A 645 3.02 4.70 23.30
N ASP A 646 2.23 4.25 22.33
CA ASP A 646 2.68 3.96 20.99
C ASP A 646 1.52 4.03 19.97
N PRO A 647 1.79 3.85 18.67
CA PRO A 647 0.75 3.86 17.64
C PRO A 647 -0.33 2.77 17.76
N SER A 648 -0.10 1.69 18.51
CA SER A 648 -1.15 0.69 18.78
C SER A 648 -2.19 1.23 19.77
N GLU A 649 -1.77 2.05 20.74
CA GLU A 649 -2.69 2.74 21.62
C GLU A 649 -3.49 3.83 20.87
N VAL A 650 -2.87 4.49 19.88
CA VAL A 650 -3.57 5.41 18.96
C VAL A 650 -4.69 4.69 18.21
N LEU A 651 -4.41 3.52 17.64
CA LEU A 651 -5.42 2.69 16.97
C LEU A 651 -6.58 2.34 17.92
N THR A 652 -6.25 1.94 19.15
CA THR A 652 -7.22 1.59 20.18
C THR A 652 -8.09 2.80 20.55
N PHE A 653 -7.48 3.97 20.72
CA PHE A 653 -8.16 5.22 21.05
C PHE A 653 -9.14 5.62 19.94
N LEU A 654 -8.69 5.65 18.68
CA LEU A 654 -9.53 5.98 17.52
C LEU A 654 -10.71 5.00 17.36
N SER A 655 -10.46 3.71 17.57
CA SER A 655 -11.49 2.67 17.51
C SER A 655 -12.54 2.85 18.61
N ARG A 656 -12.12 3.19 19.84
CA ARG A 656 -13.05 3.52 20.94
C ARG A 656 -13.85 4.78 20.63
N LEU A 657 -13.22 5.81 20.07
CA LEU A 657 -13.86 7.07 19.71
C LEU A 657 -14.97 6.88 18.67
N ALA A 658 -14.69 6.13 17.60
CA ALA A 658 -15.70 5.79 16.59
C ALA A 658 -16.86 4.97 17.18
N ARG A 659 -16.55 3.96 18.01
CA ARG A 659 -17.56 3.12 18.68
C ARG A 659 -18.46 3.94 19.60
N TRP A 660 -17.89 4.86 20.39
CA TRP A 660 -18.64 5.74 21.27
C TRP A 660 -19.63 6.62 20.49
N ARG A 661 -19.23 7.18 19.35
CA ARG A 661 -20.15 8.00 18.55
C ARG A 661 -21.26 7.17 17.90
N LYS A 662 -20.93 5.97 17.44
CA LYS A 662 -21.89 5.02 16.87
C LYS A 662 -22.99 4.64 17.87
N THR A 663 -22.65 4.44 19.15
CA THR A 663 -23.66 4.14 20.17
C THR A 663 -24.55 5.33 20.49
N GLN A 664 -24.03 6.56 20.51
CA GLN A 664 -24.85 7.78 20.65
C GLN A 664 -25.84 7.94 19.48
N ASN A 665 -25.39 7.75 18.23
CA ASN A 665 -26.26 7.86 17.05
C ASN A 665 -27.35 6.78 17.01
N LEU A 666 -27.09 5.58 17.53
CA LEU A 666 -28.12 4.53 17.65
C LEU A 666 -29.19 4.89 18.69
N HIS A 667 -28.81 5.57 19.77
CA HIS A 667 -29.77 6.11 20.74
C HIS A 667 -30.58 7.27 20.15
N GLU A 668 -29.98 8.20 19.41
CA GLU A 668 -30.69 9.30 18.73
C GLU A 668 -31.65 8.80 17.63
N ASN A 669 -31.23 7.82 16.81
CA ASN A 669 -32.09 7.20 15.80
C ASN A 669 -33.15 6.27 16.39
N GLY A 670 -32.92 5.69 17.56
CA GLY A 670 -33.92 4.91 18.30
C GLY A 670 -35.09 5.76 18.78
N TYR A 671 -34.81 7.00 19.21
CA TYR A 671 -35.86 7.98 19.53
C TYR A 671 -36.64 8.42 18.27
N TYR A 672 -35.97 8.64 17.14
CA TYR A 672 -36.64 8.95 15.86
C TYR A 672 -37.49 7.78 15.32
N SER A 673 -37.04 6.53 15.51
CA SER A 673 -37.81 5.33 15.12
C SER A 673 -39.05 5.14 16.00
N GLN A 674 -38.99 5.46 17.30
CA GLN A 674 -40.17 5.46 18.16
C GLN A 674 -41.12 6.60 17.80
N TYR A 675 -40.61 7.78 17.45
CA TYR A 675 -41.41 8.91 17.01
C TYR A 675 -42.10 8.65 15.66
N LEU A 676 -41.39 8.06 14.68
CA LEU A 676 -41.96 7.66 13.38
C LEU A 676 -42.92 6.46 13.49
N SER A 677 -42.69 5.55 14.43
CA SER A 677 -43.64 4.47 14.76
C SER A 677 -44.93 5.05 15.36
N PHE A 678 -44.83 6.06 16.21
CA PHE A 678 -45.96 6.74 16.82
C PHE A 678 -46.76 7.56 15.78
N VAL A 679 -46.07 8.31 14.91
CA VAL A 679 -46.70 9.10 13.83
C VAL A 679 -47.36 8.20 12.78
N ARG A 680 -46.77 7.03 12.46
CA ARG A 680 -47.39 6.03 11.57
C ARG A 680 -48.61 5.34 12.18
N HIS A 681 -48.62 5.07 13.49
CA HIS A 681 -49.80 4.51 14.17
C HIS A 681 -50.96 5.52 14.24
N VAL A 682 -50.67 6.82 14.41
CA VAL A 682 -51.69 7.87 14.37
C VAL A 682 -52.22 8.08 12.94
N GLN A 683 -51.39 8.02 11.90
CA GLN A 683 -51.85 8.09 10.50
C GLN A 683 -52.65 6.86 10.05
N LEU A 684 -52.31 5.64 10.51
CA LEU A 684 -53.08 4.42 10.23
C LEU A 684 -54.44 4.39 10.95
N ALA A 685 -54.53 4.97 12.16
CA ALA A 685 -55.79 5.10 12.89
C ALA A 685 -56.74 6.12 12.23
N CYS A 686 -56.22 7.23 11.67
CA CYS A 686 -57.04 8.20 10.94
C CYS A 686 -57.50 7.69 9.56
N TRP A 687 -56.78 6.75 8.93
CA TRP A 687 -57.19 6.18 7.64
C TRP A 687 -58.31 5.13 7.76
N TYR A 688 -58.42 4.46 8.91
CA TYR A 688 -59.50 3.49 9.16
C TYR A 688 -60.85 4.12 9.56
N MET A 689 -60.89 5.43 9.81
CA MET A 689 -62.12 6.15 10.19
C MET A 689 -62.73 7.00 9.07
N ALA A 690 -62.20 6.96 7.84
CA ALA A 690 -62.68 7.77 6.73
C ALA A 690 -62.85 6.97 5.43
N VAL A 691 -63.88 6.12 5.36
CA VAL A 691 -64.51 5.76 4.08
C VAL A 691 -66.04 5.89 4.24
N PRO A 692 -66.71 6.77 3.49
CA PRO A 692 -68.16 6.94 3.53
C PRO A 692 -68.91 5.89 2.68
N THR A 693 -70.17 5.72 3.06
CA THR A 693 -71.29 5.00 2.43
C THR A 693 -71.68 5.48 1.02
N SER A 694 -72.54 4.67 0.37
CA SER A 694 -73.32 4.85 -0.87
C SER A 694 -72.66 4.27 -2.14
N GLU A 695 -73.32 3.65 -3.11
CA GLU A 695 -74.71 3.23 -3.37
C GLU A 695 -74.61 2.40 -4.67
N GLN A 696 -75.32 1.27 -4.82
CA GLN A 696 -76.08 1.01 -6.06
C GLN A 696 -77.09 -0.13 -5.91
N LYS A 697 -78.24 0.12 -6.52
CA LYS A 697 -79.59 -0.38 -6.27
C LYS A 697 -79.96 -1.59 -7.17
N ILE A 698 -80.94 -2.36 -6.68
CA ILE A 698 -82.01 -3.11 -7.39
C ILE A 698 -81.72 -4.55 -7.87
N ASN A 699 -82.31 -5.57 -7.20
CA ASN A 699 -83.56 -6.21 -7.63
C ASN A 699 -84.08 -7.25 -6.60
N LEU A 700 -85.39 -7.19 -6.34
CA LEU A 700 -86.23 -8.11 -5.55
C LEU A 700 -86.66 -9.32 -6.41
N PRO A 701 -87.03 -10.51 -5.85
CA PRO A 701 -88.35 -10.69 -5.25
C PRO A 701 -88.48 -11.60 -4.01
N LEU A 702 -89.32 -11.12 -3.09
CA LEU A 702 -90.36 -11.75 -2.25
C LEU A 702 -90.49 -13.28 -2.13
N ARG A 703 -90.53 -13.74 -0.86
CA ARG A 703 -91.45 -14.69 -0.16
C ARG A 703 -90.64 -15.30 1.00
N GLY A 704 -90.97 -15.22 2.28
CA GLY A 704 -92.23 -15.35 3.02
C GLY A 704 -91.94 -16.31 4.20
N PRO A 705 -92.51 -16.12 5.41
CA PRO A 705 -91.80 -16.42 6.66
C PRO A 705 -92.17 -17.76 7.32
N SER A 706 -91.20 -18.36 8.01
CA SER A 706 -91.36 -19.13 9.26
C SER A 706 -89.99 -19.41 9.86
#